data_AF-A0A975J6S2-F1
#
_entry.id   AF-A0A975J6S2-F1
#
_cell.length_a   1.000
_cell.length_b   1.000
_cell.length_c   1.000
_cell.angle_alpha   90.00
_cell.angle_beta   90.00
_cell.angle_gamma   90.00
#
_symmetry.space_group_name_H-M   'P 1'
#
loop_
_entity.id
_entity.type
_entity.pdbx_description
1 polymer ?
#
loop_
_entity_poly.entity_id
_entity_poly.type
_entity_poly.pdbx_seq_one_letter_code
_entity_poly.pdbx_strand_id
1 'polypeptide(L)'
;MRKLISSILFLIILITSLTVSFADGSLNKILLKENGIGKNYQVVNLKIDGRTVKSADVPPIIYPLNNQERTLVPLRVIIEHLGDKLNADIEWDEAKQEVKVKTKDKEILLKIDSPIALVNGVQKRLPDNIPAKLLAIGDNSRTMVPVRFFADELGLSVSWDEKTVTASIDMPKVPEEEPIINPQPPQENVADVTDVRVEMNGSIPQVRIKTSKQIDYEQFKLANPERLVIDLNNARFNLSDRNKLESNGTLHIQTNSEVIKGVRVSQFQNDPFVTRVVMELGRQNEHEISFDEKSGEIVINFTNYIRNVKKEIMNTKEVIVIEGDSVADYSIMQLSDPERLVVDIKGGVLHSDFKNNLISIDGKVAKTIRVSEYTPENNSTNEKNVRVVIDFQENSAYNEAYAEINGNKLYLHLEGEPFKAIKYEETGWTTSRLTLKGSTVTRYSIGRQLASNLIEITVPKKDIELELASLNINDHIIKSINISEDLSQGNYNVKLELQDSVEHKLLSAEQSQDLVLELNNKNAKYREMLVVIDPGHGGRDPGTTSSILKMHESEIVLDISTRLNKLLTEAGFRTYMTRVDNLTPNIKLELQDRADVANSLNADIFISIHANAVENVPTANGLENFYHPDDIRGKKLAEVFQSEMIKNLGINNRGVKPNNLSVLRNTTMPAVLTETGFLTNAGDEAKLATSEYRQQVAEAMFKATVKYFEETR
;
A
#
# COMPACT_ATOMS: atom_id res chain seq x y z
N MET A 1 -2.26 44.20 41.06
CA MET A 1 -2.26 44.66 39.66
C MET A 1 -0.82 44.63 39.18
N ARG A 2 -0.41 44.12 38.02
CA ARG A 2 -1.04 43.37 36.92
C ARG A 2 -0.03 43.56 35.76
N LYS A 3 0.26 42.50 34.99
CA LYS A 3 0.75 42.52 33.59
C LYS A 3 2.23 42.96 33.43
N LEU A 4 3.20 42.24 32.84
CA LEU A 4 3.34 41.15 31.86
C LEU A 4 4.51 40.27 32.39
N ILE A 5 4.38 38.97 32.70
CA ILE A 5 4.34 37.81 31.78
C ILE A 5 5.59 37.80 30.87
N SER A 6 6.67 37.06 31.20
CA SER A 6 6.79 35.59 31.18
C SER A 6 6.56 34.98 29.79
N SER A 7 7.22 35.51 28.75
CA SER A 7 7.06 35.03 27.36
C SER A 7 8.37 34.71 26.61
N ILE A 8 9.54 34.62 27.27
CA ILE A 8 10.82 34.38 26.55
C ILE A 8 11.59 33.17 27.10
N LEU A 9 11.05 32.46 28.10
CA LEU A 9 11.70 31.28 28.67
C LEU A 9 10.71 30.12 28.86
N PHE A 10 9.98 29.77 27.78
CA PHE A 10 9.22 28.53 27.65
C PHE A 10 9.02 28.16 26.16
N LEU A 11 10.10 28.26 25.37
CA LEU A 11 10.13 27.89 23.96
C LEU A 11 11.35 27.00 23.66
N ILE A 12 11.64 26.05 24.56
CA ILE A 12 12.73 25.07 24.44
C ILE A 12 12.24 23.63 24.67
N ILE A 13 10.96 23.41 24.98
CA ILE A 13 10.44 22.05 25.15
C ILE A 13 9.10 21.98 24.44
N LEU A 14 8.91 20.93 23.63
CA LEU A 14 7.66 20.45 23.06
C LEU A 14 7.34 20.76 21.58
N ILE A 15 8.28 20.58 20.62
CA ILE A 15 7.92 20.26 19.23
C ILE A 15 8.96 19.31 18.62
N THR A 16 8.72 18.00 18.69
CA THR A 16 9.15 16.99 17.68
C THR A 16 8.62 15.60 18.04
N SER A 17 7.34 15.36 17.78
CA SER A 17 6.80 14.00 17.67
C SER A 17 5.85 13.94 16.49
N LEU A 18 6.40 14.02 15.27
CA LEU A 18 5.64 13.78 14.04
C LEU A 18 6.52 13.00 13.06
N THR A 19 6.33 11.68 13.07
CA THR A 19 6.67 10.80 11.95
C THR A 19 5.70 11.10 10.78
N VAL A 20 6.29 11.34 9.61
CA VAL A 20 5.62 11.35 8.30
C VAL A 20 5.94 10.03 7.62
N SER A 21 5.06 9.64 6.71
CA SER A 21 4.82 8.26 6.38
C SER A 21 4.30 8.11 4.99
N PHE A 22 4.78 7.06 4.36
CA PHE A 22 4.66 6.79 2.94
C PHE A 22 3.77 5.56 2.79
N ALA A 23 2.67 5.72 2.06
CA ALA A 23 1.88 4.62 1.53
C ALA A 23 1.51 4.92 0.08
N ASP A 24 2.51 4.88 -0.81
CA ASP A 24 2.29 4.67 -2.23
C ASP A 24 2.20 3.16 -2.49
N GLY A 25 1.00 2.66 -2.77
CA GLY A 25 0.72 1.24 -2.98
C GLY A 25 1.17 0.70 -4.35
N SER A 26 1.75 1.54 -5.22
CA SER A 26 2.26 1.10 -6.52
C SER A 26 3.75 0.70 -6.49
N LEU A 27 4.48 1.07 -5.44
CA LEU A 27 5.94 0.93 -5.37
C LEU A 27 6.47 -0.09 -4.35
N ASN A 28 5.60 -0.74 -3.56
CA ASN A 28 5.97 -1.74 -2.54
C ASN A 28 5.27 -3.09 -2.74
N LYS A 29 5.22 -3.59 -3.99
CA LYS A 29 4.68 -4.92 -4.29
C LYS A 29 5.78 -5.91 -4.65
N ILE A 30 5.64 -7.14 -4.16
CA ILE A 30 6.51 -8.26 -4.49
C ILE A 30 5.69 -9.39 -5.14
N LEU A 31 6.23 -9.99 -6.19
CA LEU A 31 5.64 -11.15 -6.83
C LEU A 31 6.04 -12.41 -6.05
N LEU A 32 5.08 -13.07 -5.41
CA LEU A 32 5.29 -14.36 -4.74
C LEU A 32 4.56 -15.47 -5.50
N LYS A 33 5.14 -16.67 -5.52
CA LYS A 33 4.46 -17.86 -6.00
C LYS A 33 3.53 -18.38 -4.91
N GLU A 34 2.23 -18.43 -5.22
CA GLU A 34 1.20 -19.12 -4.44
C GLU A 34 0.69 -20.29 -5.28
N ASN A 35 0.86 -21.52 -4.81
CA ASN A 35 0.48 -22.73 -5.56
C ASN A 35 1.07 -22.78 -6.98
N GLY A 36 2.30 -22.27 -7.14
CA GLY A 36 3.00 -22.18 -8.43
C GLY A 36 2.61 -21.00 -9.31
N ILE A 37 1.61 -20.20 -8.93
CA ILE A 37 1.13 -19.04 -9.67
C ILE A 37 1.71 -17.76 -9.06
N GLY A 38 2.30 -16.89 -9.89
CA GLY A 38 2.77 -15.58 -9.45
C GLY A 38 1.62 -14.66 -9.08
N LYS A 39 1.68 -14.03 -7.90
CA LYS A 39 0.74 -13.01 -7.46
C LYS A 39 1.46 -11.88 -6.74
N ASN A 40 1.04 -10.65 -7.02
CA ASN A 40 1.61 -9.46 -6.40
C ASN A 40 1.00 -9.23 -5.02
N TYR A 41 1.87 -9.00 -4.04
CA TYR A 41 1.51 -8.73 -2.66
C TYR A 41 2.20 -7.47 -2.17
N GLN A 42 1.50 -6.66 -1.38
CA GLN A 42 2.12 -5.51 -0.72
C GLN A 42 3.05 -5.99 0.40
N VAL A 43 4.29 -5.53 0.40
CA VAL A 43 5.28 -5.85 1.43
C VAL A 43 5.00 -5.07 2.71
N VAL A 44 5.24 -5.72 3.85
CA VAL A 44 5.06 -5.18 5.19
C VAL A 44 6.39 -5.21 5.94
N ASN A 45 6.72 -4.11 6.60
CA ASN A 45 7.83 -4.06 7.55
C ASN A 45 7.46 -4.82 8.82
N LEU A 46 8.44 -5.47 9.46
CA LEU A 46 8.22 -6.21 10.70
C LEU A 46 9.17 -5.69 11.78
N LYS A 47 8.62 -5.40 12.96
CA LYS A 47 9.36 -5.17 14.19
C LYS A 47 9.04 -6.25 15.21
N ILE A 48 10.05 -6.70 15.93
CA ILE A 48 9.91 -7.63 17.05
C ILE A 48 10.65 -7.06 18.25
N ASP A 49 9.96 -6.89 19.38
CA ASP A 49 10.46 -6.22 20.59
C ASP A 49 11.16 -4.89 20.29
N GLY A 50 10.48 -4.03 19.52
CA GLY A 50 10.97 -2.72 19.10
C GLY A 50 12.14 -2.74 18.10
N ARG A 51 12.63 -3.91 17.67
CA ARG A 51 13.71 -4.03 16.68
C ARG A 51 13.15 -4.38 15.32
N THR A 52 13.60 -3.72 14.25
CA THR A 52 13.25 -4.12 12.89
C THR A 52 13.85 -5.49 12.58
N VAL A 53 13.01 -6.40 12.10
CA VAL A 53 13.34 -7.80 11.80
C VAL A 53 13.21 -8.05 10.31
N LYS A 54 14.23 -8.70 9.75
CA LYS A 54 14.29 -9.08 8.34
C LYS A 54 13.85 -10.53 8.16
N SER A 55 13.08 -10.78 7.11
CA SER A 55 12.94 -12.13 6.58
C SER A 55 14.05 -12.37 5.57
N ALA A 56 14.73 -13.52 5.66
CA ALA A 56 15.86 -13.83 4.79
C ALA A 56 15.45 -14.14 3.33
N ASP A 57 14.17 -14.43 3.08
CA ASP A 57 13.66 -14.80 1.77
C ASP A 57 12.25 -14.22 1.52
N VAL A 58 11.19 -14.80 2.11
CA VAL A 58 9.81 -14.39 1.85
C VAL A 58 9.42 -13.30 2.85
N PRO A 59 9.15 -12.06 2.44
CA PRO A 59 8.87 -10.98 3.38
C PRO A 59 7.45 -11.09 3.96
N PRO A 60 7.18 -10.41 5.08
CA PRO A 60 5.81 -10.16 5.52
C PRO A 60 5.01 -9.42 4.44
N ILE A 61 3.74 -9.73 4.32
CA ILE A 61 2.87 -9.17 3.28
C ILE A 61 1.48 -8.85 3.81
N ILE A 62 0.76 -8.00 3.08
CA ILE A 62 -0.70 -7.94 3.14
C ILE A 62 -1.28 -9.00 2.21
N TYR A 63 -2.04 -9.93 2.77
CA TYR A 63 -2.74 -10.98 2.02
C TYR A 63 -4.23 -10.65 1.89
N PRO A 64 -4.75 -10.47 0.67
CA PRO A 64 -6.16 -10.24 0.42
C PRO A 64 -6.93 -11.55 0.19
N LEU A 65 -8.08 -11.71 0.86
CA LEU A 65 -9.05 -12.80 0.63
C LEU A 65 -10.48 -12.31 0.91
N ASN A 66 -11.42 -12.48 -0.02
CA ASN A 66 -12.84 -12.16 0.18
C ASN A 66 -13.10 -10.76 0.78
N ASN A 67 -12.49 -9.72 0.21
CA ASN A 67 -12.55 -8.32 0.69
C ASN A 67 -11.99 -8.09 2.10
N GLN A 68 -11.24 -9.05 2.64
CA GLN A 68 -10.51 -8.94 3.89
C GLN A 68 -9.00 -8.92 3.61
N GLU A 69 -8.26 -8.14 4.37
CA GLU A 69 -6.80 -8.06 4.29
C GLU A 69 -6.18 -8.37 5.65
N ARG A 70 -5.19 -9.25 5.68
CA ARG A 70 -4.43 -9.52 6.91
C ARG A 70 -2.94 -9.54 6.63
N THR A 71 -2.19 -9.05 7.61
CA THR A 71 -0.73 -9.20 7.60
C THR A 71 -0.38 -10.66 7.84
N LEU A 72 0.23 -11.27 6.83
CA LEU A 72 0.87 -12.58 6.97
C LEU A 72 2.36 -12.36 7.18
N VAL A 73 2.89 -13.03 8.20
CA VAL A 73 4.31 -12.99 8.56
C VAL A 73 4.91 -14.39 8.40
N PRO A 74 6.21 -14.51 8.05
CA PRO A 74 6.88 -15.80 8.05
C PRO A 74 6.97 -16.33 9.48
N LEU A 75 6.34 -17.46 9.75
CA LEU A 75 6.26 -18.01 11.11
C LEU A 75 7.65 -18.26 11.70
N ARG A 76 8.58 -18.77 10.88
CA ARG A 76 9.96 -19.01 11.28
C ARG A 76 10.65 -17.76 11.82
N VAL A 77 10.38 -16.58 11.23
CA VAL A 77 10.97 -15.31 11.67
C VAL A 77 10.52 -14.93 13.08
N ILE A 78 9.25 -15.19 13.43
CA ILE A 78 8.75 -14.98 14.80
C ILE A 78 9.50 -15.87 15.79
N ILE A 79 9.60 -17.18 15.48
CA ILE A 79 10.22 -18.16 16.36
C ILE A 79 11.74 -17.93 16.49
N GLU A 80 12.43 -17.49 15.45
CA GLU A 80 13.86 -17.16 15.53
C GLU A 80 14.16 -15.97 16.47
N HIS A 81 13.24 -15.01 16.59
CA HIS A 81 13.47 -13.80 17.38
C HIS A 81 12.87 -13.85 18.79
N LEU A 82 11.78 -14.60 18.97
CA LEU A 82 11.09 -14.73 20.26
C LEU A 82 11.17 -16.14 20.85
N GLY A 83 11.72 -17.12 20.14
CA GLY A 83 11.74 -18.52 20.54
C GLY A 83 12.35 -18.75 21.91
N ASP A 84 13.49 -18.13 22.21
CA ASP A 84 14.13 -18.23 23.52
C ASP A 84 13.25 -17.62 24.65
N LYS A 85 12.54 -16.52 24.37
CA LYS A 85 11.67 -15.84 25.35
C LYS A 85 10.36 -16.60 25.58
N LEU A 86 9.85 -17.23 24.53
CA LEU A 86 8.61 -18.00 24.53
C LEU A 86 8.83 -19.48 24.86
N ASN A 87 10.10 -19.91 24.96
CA ASN A 87 10.52 -21.29 25.05
C ASN A 87 9.86 -22.15 23.95
N ALA A 88 9.93 -21.66 22.70
CA ALA A 88 9.18 -22.15 21.55
C ALA A 88 10.05 -22.82 20.49
N ASP A 89 9.65 -24.02 20.07
CA ASP A 89 10.24 -24.79 18.96
C ASP A 89 9.27 -24.86 17.77
N ILE A 90 9.82 -25.06 16.56
CA ILE A 90 9.05 -25.20 15.30
C ILE A 90 9.44 -26.45 14.52
N GLU A 91 8.46 -27.18 14.02
CA GLU A 91 8.61 -28.41 13.22
C GLU A 91 7.74 -28.33 11.96
N TRP A 92 8.28 -28.75 10.81
CA TRP A 92 7.57 -28.81 9.52
C TRP A 92 7.43 -30.26 9.05
N ASP A 93 6.21 -30.67 8.71
CA ASP A 93 5.88 -31.97 8.09
C ASP A 93 5.49 -31.75 6.62
N GLU A 94 6.43 -32.04 5.72
CA GLU A 94 6.26 -31.83 4.28
C GLU A 94 5.15 -32.70 3.67
N ALA A 95 5.03 -33.96 4.11
CA ALA A 95 4.03 -34.89 3.57
C ALA A 95 2.61 -34.48 3.92
N LYS A 96 2.41 -33.90 5.12
CA LYS A 96 1.10 -33.42 5.57
C LYS A 96 0.83 -31.96 5.23
N GLN A 97 1.86 -31.21 4.83
CA GLN A 97 1.82 -29.75 4.68
C GLN A 97 1.35 -29.09 5.99
N GLU A 98 2.00 -29.47 7.10
CA GLU A 98 1.66 -29.03 8.44
C GLU A 98 2.88 -28.41 9.14
N VAL A 99 2.65 -27.31 9.86
CA VAL A 99 3.65 -26.72 10.76
C VAL A 99 3.17 -26.83 12.20
N LYS A 100 4.06 -27.24 13.10
CA LYS A 100 3.81 -27.36 14.53
C LYS A 100 4.72 -26.39 15.29
N VAL A 101 4.14 -25.60 16.18
CA VAL A 101 4.86 -24.75 17.13
C VAL A 101 4.58 -25.25 18.53
N LYS A 102 5.63 -25.46 19.32
CA LYS A 102 5.51 -25.99 20.68
C LYS A 102 6.23 -25.08 21.66
N THR A 103 5.49 -24.54 22.63
CA THR A 103 6.04 -23.85 23.79
C THR A 103 5.97 -24.74 25.03
N LYS A 104 6.38 -24.22 26.20
CA LYS A 104 6.22 -24.92 27.47
C LYS A 104 4.76 -25.29 27.78
N ASP A 105 3.82 -24.40 27.44
CA ASP A 105 2.42 -24.48 27.88
C ASP A 105 1.42 -24.64 26.71
N LYS A 106 1.89 -24.54 25.46
CA LYS A 106 1.04 -24.61 24.25
C LYS A 106 1.67 -25.41 23.12
N GLU A 107 0.83 -26.11 22.39
CA GLU A 107 1.12 -26.73 21.09
C GLU A 107 0.13 -26.19 20.06
N ILE A 108 0.64 -25.62 18.96
CA ILE A 108 -0.14 -25.04 17.87
C ILE A 108 0.21 -25.80 16.58
N LEU A 109 -0.75 -26.53 16.02
CA LEU A 109 -0.61 -27.21 14.72
C LEU A 109 -1.43 -26.46 13.67
N LEU A 110 -0.81 -26.18 12.53
CA LEU A 110 -1.42 -25.49 11.39
C LEU A 110 -1.23 -26.31 10.13
N LYS A 111 -2.30 -26.44 9.36
CA LYS A 111 -2.26 -27.04 8.03
C LYS A 111 -2.29 -25.95 6.97
N ILE A 112 -1.43 -26.05 5.96
CA ILE A 112 -1.42 -25.11 4.82
C ILE A 112 -2.78 -25.15 4.10
N ASP A 113 -3.24 -23.97 3.68
CA ASP A 113 -4.53 -23.75 3.02
C ASP A 113 -5.76 -24.12 3.86
N SER A 114 -5.58 -24.39 5.16
CA SER A 114 -6.65 -24.58 6.12
C SER A 114 -6.84 -23.35 6.99
N PRO A 115 -8.07 -22.82 7.15
CA PRO A 115 -8.35 -21.75 8.12
C PRO A 115 -8.47 -22.29 9.55
N ILE A 116 -8.16 -23.56 9.79
CA ILE A 116 -8.31 -24.24 11.08
C ILE A 116 -6.92 -24.62 11.59
N ALA A 117 -6.63 -24.19 12.83
CA ALA A 117 -5.50 -24.59 13.65
C ALA A 117 -5.96 -25.53 14.77
N LEU A 118 -5.06 -26.36 15.29
CA LEU A 118 -5.25 -27.08 16.56
C LEU A 118 -4.37 -26.43 17.62
N VAL A 119 -4.97 -25.91 18.68
CA VAL A 119 -4.26 -25.38 19.85
C VAL A 119 -4.51 -26.30 21.03
N ASN A 120 -3.47 -26.99 21.51
CA ASN A 120 -3.57 -28.06 22.51
C ASN A 120 -4.64 -29.12 22.15
N GLY A 121 -4.71 -29.48 20.87
CA GLY A 121 -5.69 -30.41 20.32
C GLY A 121 -7.09 -29.84 20.08
N VAL A 122 -7.36 -28.58 20.49
CA VAL A 122 -8.65 -27.92 20.29
C VAL A 122 -8.65 -27.14 18.98
N GLN A 123 -9.67 -27.36 18.14
CA GLN A 123 -9.83 -26.61 16.89
C GLN A 123 -10.10 -25.13 17.16
N LYS A 124 -9.28 -24.28 16.55
CA LYS A 124 -9.47 -22.83 16.51
C LYS A 124 -9.39 -22.34 15.07
N ARG A 125 -10.15 -21.29 14.77
CA ARG A 125 -10.21 -20.70 13.44
C ARG A 125 -9.25 -19.53 13.36
N LEU A 126 -8.49 -19.46 12.27
CA LEU A 126 -7.63 -18.33 11.94
C LEU A 126 -8.50 -17.08 11.63
N PRO A 127 -8.00 -15.86 11.93
CA PRO A 127 -8.71 -14.62 11.68
C PRO A 127 -9.27 -14.56 10.25
N ASP A 128 -10.57 -14.28 10.16
CA ASP A 128 -11.28 -14.01 8.89
C ASP A 128 -11.23 -15.15 7.88
N ASN A 129 -10.97 -16.36 8.37
CA ASN A 129 -10.76 -17.54 7.54
C ASN A 129 -9.56 -17.44 6.60
N ILE A 130 -8.62 -16.53 6.85
CA ILE A 130 -7.39 -16.47 6.06
C ILE A 130 -6.49 -17.61 6.54
N PRO A 131 -6.22 -18.62 5.69
CA PRO A 131 -5.45 -19.78 6.09
C PRO A 131 -3.96 -19.44 6.20
N ALA A 132 -3.22 -20.31 6.88
CA ALA A 132 -1.77 -20.32 6.72
C ALA A 132 -1.42 -20.67 5.26
N LYS A 133 -0.47 -19.95 4.66
CA LYS A 133 -0.08 -20.11 3.26
C LYS A 133 1.35 -20.57 3.13
N LEU A 134 1.64 -21.35 2.11
CA LEU A 134 3.01 -21.59 1.66
C LEU A 134 3.28 -20.66 0.48
N LEU A 135 4.06 -19.61 0.70
CA LEU A 135 4.44 -18.65 -0.35
C LEU A 135 5.92 -18.79 -0.65
N ALA A 136 6.30 -18.56 -1.91
CA ALA A 136 7.68 -18.75 -2.35
C ALA A 136 8.23 -17.59 -3.20
N ILE A 137 9.53 -17.38 -3.07
CA ILE A 137 10.37 -16.57 -3.96
C ILE A 137 11.47 -17.48 -4.51
N GLY A 138 11.55 -17.61 -5.84
CA GLY A 138 12.44 -18.59 -6.47
C GLY A 138 12.06 -20.01 -6.06
N ASP A 139 13.00 -20.69 -5.39
CA ASP A 139 12.86 -22.04 -4.82
C ASP A 139 12.67 -22.02 -3.28
N ASN A 140 12.75 -20.84 -2.66
CA ASN A 140 12.60 -20.69 -1.21
C ASN A 140 11.14 -20.48 -0.84
N SER A 141 10.60 -21.35 0.02
CA SER A 141 9.22 -21.26 0.52
C SER A 141 9.16 -21.03 2.03
N ARG A 142 8.14 -20.31 2.48
CA ARG A 142 7.87 -20.05 3.89
C ARG A 142 6.41 -20.24 4.24
N THR A 143 6.18 -20.78 5.44
CA THR A 143 4.85 -20.80 6.05
C THR A 143 4.52 -19.40 6.55
N MET A 144 3.53 -18.79 5.90
CA MET A 144 3.04 -17.45 6.13
C MET A 144 1.77 -17.54 6.97
N VAL A 145 1.74 -16.85 8.11
CA VAL A 145 0.67 -16.98 9.10
C VAL A 145 0.09 -15.63 9.47
N PRO A 146 -1.23 -15.52 9.74
CA PRO A 146 -1.82 -14.30 10.25
C PRO A 146 -1.17 -13.90 11.59
N VAL A 147 -0.50 -12.76 11.62
CA VAL A 147 0.33 -12.35 12.77
C VAL A 147 -0.46 -12.30 14.09
N ARG A 148 -1.72 -11.86 14.04
CA ARG A 148 -2.58 -11.70 15.22
C ARG A 148 -2.95 -13.02 15.86
N PHE A 149 -3.22 -14.06 15.07
CA PHE A 149 -3.52 -15.39 15.62
C PHE A 149 -2.38 -15.91 16.49
N PHE A 150 -1.15 -15.80 15.97
CA PHE A 150 0.03 -16.23 16.70
C PHE A 150 0.29 -15.37 17.93
N ALA A 151 0.08 -14.07 17.83
CA ALA A 151 0.25 -13.18 18.95
C ALA A 151 -0.74 -13.48 20.09
N ASP A 152 -2.02 -13.62 19.77
CA ASP A 152 -3.06 -13.94 20.76
C ASP A 152 -2.79 -15.28 21.44
N GLU A 153 -2.34 -16.29 20.69
CA GLU A 153 -2.01 -17.58 21.26
C GLU A 153 -0.71 -17.58 22.07
N LEU A 154 0.27 -16.75 21.72
CA LEU A 154 1.54 -16.71 22.44
C LEU A 154 1.61 -15.59 23.50
N GLY A 155 0.50 -14.86 23.71
CA GLY A 155 0.42 -13.77 24.67
C GLY A 155 1.23 -12.54 24.29
N LEU A 156 1.45 -12.32 22.99
CA LEU A 156 2.18 -11.19 22.44
C LEU A 156 1.23 -10.04 22.13
N SER A 157 1.75 -8.82 22.16
CA SER A 157 1.03 -7.65 21.66
C SER A 157 1.38 -7.41 20.19
N VAL A 158 0.38 -7.00 19.40
CA VAL A 158 0.59 -6.59 18.00
C VAL A 158 0.13 -5.16 17.84
N SER A 159 1.00 -4.33 17.28
CA SER A 159 0.65 -2.99 16.84
C SER A 159 0.92 -2.83 15.35
N TRP A 160 0.19 -1.92 14.74
CA TRP A 160 0.31 -1.60 13.33
C TRP A 160 0.64 -0.12 13.20
N ASP A 161 1.72 0.17 12.50
CA ASP A 161 2.11 1.51 12.11
C ASP A 161 1.78 1.64 10.62
N GLU A 162 0.57 2.13 10.32
CA GLU A 162 0.07 2.37 8.94
C GLU A 162 1.04 3.19 8.11
N LYS A 163 1.70 4.07 8.83
CA LYS A 163 2.53 5.15 8.41
C LYS A 163 3.83 4.62 7.76
N THR A 164 4.44 3.63 8.40
CA THR A 164 5.61 2.93 7.90
C THR A 164 5.28 1.56 7.32
N VAL A 165 3.99 1.22 7.22
CA VAL A 165 3.50 -0.12 6.86
C VAL A 165 4.21 -1.19 7.69
N THR A 166 4.30 -0.98 9.00
CA THR A 166 5.04 -1.84 9.93
C THR A 166 4.11 -2.58 10.88
N ALA A 167 4.16 -3.91 10.88
CA ALA A 167 3.62 -4.71 11.97
C ALA A 167 4.69 -4.83 13.07
N SER A 168 4.34 -4.52 14.31
CA SER A 168 5.21 -4.76 15.47
C SER A 168 4.64 -5.86 16.34
N ILE A 169 5.48 -6.78 16.78
CA ILE A 169 5.15 -7.89 17.66
C ILE A 169 6.02 -7.77 18.91
N ASP A 170 5.43 -7.49 20.06
CA ASP A 170 6.18 -7.20 21.28
C ASP A 170 5.69 -8.05 22.45
N MET A 171 6.61 -8.47 23.33
CA MET A 171 6.26 -9.04 24.63
C MET A 171 5.42 -8.02 25.44
N PRO A 172 4.36 -8.47 26.14
CA PRO A 172 3.53 -7.57 26.93
C PRO A 172 4.37 -6.89 28.02
N LYS A 173 4.27 -5.55 28.10
CA LYS A 173 4.91 -4.77 29.16
C LYS A 173 4.19 -5.04 30.48
N VAL A 174 4.92 -5.37 31.53
CA VAL A 174 4.38 -5.53 32.89
C VAL A 174 3.85 -4.16 33.36
N PRO A 175 2.57 -4.01 33.71
CA PRO A 175 2.04 -2.74 34.22
C PRO A 175 2.58 -2.44 35.63
N GLU A 176 2.95 -1.19 35.90
CA GLU A 176 3.15 -0.70 37.26
C GLU A 176 1.77 -0.50 37.94
N GLU A 177 1.62 -0.99 39.17
CA GLU A 177 0.34 -1.03 39.90
C GLU A 177 -0.12 0.38 40.38
N GLU A 178 -1.35 0.76 40.05
CA GLU A 178 -2.07 1.88 40.70
C GLU A 178 -3.04 1.37 41.80
N PRO A 179 -3.32 2.18 42.84
CA PRO A 179 -3.86 1.70 44.11
C PRO A 179 -5.38 1.42 44.10
N ILE A 180 -5.75 0.39 44.87
CA ILE A 180 -7.12 -0.13 45.08
C ILE A 180 -7.97 0.84 45.92
N ILE A 181 -9.17 1.19 45.45
CA ILE A 181 -10.22 1.85 46.24
C ILE A 181 -11.31 0.82 46.60
N ASN A 182 -11.65 0.73 47.90
CA ASN A 182 -12.70 -0.14 48.47
C ASN A 182 -14.13 0.39 48.20
N PRO A 183 -15.17 -0.48 48.16
CA PRO A 183 -16.55 -0.11 47.81
C PRO A 183 -17.43 0.29 49.02
N GLN A 184 -18.48 1.10 48.79
CA GLN A 184 -19.61 1.31 49.71
C GLN A 184 -21.00 1.34 48.99
N PRO A 185 -22.12 1.05 49.70
CA PRO A 185 -23.42 0.54 49.16
C PRO A 185 -24.56 1.60 49.13
N PRO A 186 -25.87 1.21 49.02
CA PRO A 186 -26.76 1.06 47.85
C PRO A 186 -27.64 2.29 47.49
N GLN A 187 -28.38 2.15 46.38
CA GLN A 187 -28.90 3.16 45.43
C GLN A 187 -30.19 3.92 45.82
N GLU A 188 -30.13 5.26 45.89
CA GLU A 188 -31.30 6.16 45.85
C GLU A 188 -31.34 7.07 44.60
N ASN A 189 -30.36 6.97 43.70
CA ASN A 189 -30.14 8.00 42.68
C ASN A 189 -30.11 7.48 41.23
N VAL A 190 -30.81 6.39 40.92
CA VAL A 190 -30.78 5.72 39.61
C VAL A 190 -31.57 6.51 38.54
N ALA A 191 -30.97 6.78 37.38
CA ALA A 191 -31.65 7.38 36.23
C ALA A 191 -32.27 6.33 35.31
N ASP A 192 -33.29 6.69 34.52
CA ASP A 192 -33.89 5.78 33.53
C ASP A 192 -33.47 6.16 32.10
N VAL A 193 -33.05 5.17 31.31
CA VAL A 193 -32.88 5.25 29.85
C VAL A 193 -34.19 4.85 29.19
N THR A 194 -34.84 5.80 28.51
CA THR A 194 -36.27 5.69 28.12
C THR A 194 -36.51 5.55 26.61
N ASP A 195 -35.54 5.94 25.78
CA ASP A 195 -35.54 5.73 24.33
C ASP A 195 -34.10 5.76 23.80
N VAL A 196 -33.81 4.96 22.77
CA VAL A 196 -32.56 5.02 22.01
C VAL A 196 -32.90 4.90 20.53
N ARG A 197 -32.33 5.79 19.71
CA ARG A 197 -32.55 5.80 18.26
C ARG A 197 -31.30 6.22 17.50
N VAL A 198 -31.29 5.90 16.21
CA VAL A 198 -30.27 6.34 15.26
C VAL A 198 -30.94 7.22 14.21
N GLU A 199 -30.47 8.46 14.07
CA GLU A 199 -30.91 9.41 13.05
C GLU A 199 -29.80 9.57 12.00
N MET A 200 -30.15 9.83 10.75
CA MET A 200 -29.17 10.08 9.68
C MET A 200 -29.06 11.58 9.43
N ASN A 201 -27.84 12.12 9.53
CA ASN A 201 -27.50 13.46 9.04
C ASN A 201 -26.71 13.31 7.74
N GLY A 202 -27.38 13.45 6.59
CA GLY A 202 -26.83 13.02 5.30
C GLY A 202 -26.57 11.52 5.30
N SER A 203 -25.31 11.12 5.11
CA SER A 203 -24.87 9.71 5.15
C SER A 203 -24.25 9.28 6.50
N ILE A 204 -24.19 10.18 7.48
CA ILE A 204 -23.56 9.95 8.78
C ILE A 204 -24.63 9.63 9.84
N PRO A 205 -24.50 8.54 10.59
CA PRO A 205 -25.43 8.21 11.67
C PRO A 205 -25.13 9.04 12.93
N GLN A 206 -26.19 9.43 13.63
CA GLN A 206 -26.18 10.07 14.94
C GLN A 206 -26.97 9.20 15.92
N VAL A 207 -26.35 8.79 17.03
CA VAL A 207 -27.03 7.97 18.05
C VAL A 207 -27.55 8.89 19.16
N ARG A 208 -28.84 8.78 19.47
CA ARG A 208 -29.52 9.59 20.49
C ARG A 208 -30.09 8.70 21.58
N ILE A 209 -29.79 9.05 22.83
CA ILE A 209 -30.18 8.29 24.03
C ILE A 209 -30.94 9.23 24.96
N LYS A 210 -32.25 9.00 25.11
CA LYS A 210 -33.11 9.78 26.00
C LYS A 210 -33.00 9.28 27.44
N THR A 211 -32.69 10.19 28.36
CA THR A 211 -32.49 9.90 29.78
C THR A 211 -33.41 10.75 30.65
N SER A 212 -33.76 10.26 31.84
CA SER A 212 -34.63 11.01 32.78
C SER A 212 -33.93 12.20 33.44
N LYS A 213 -32.60 12.19 33.45
CA LYS A 213 -31.70 13.25 33.94
C LYS A 213 -30.33 13.07 33.30
N GLN A 214 -29.46 14.07 33.38
CA GLN A 214 -28.07 13.94 32.96
C GLN A 214 -27.35 12.86 33.80
N ILE A 215 -26.53 12.04 33.16
CA ILE A 215 -25.86 10.86 33.72
C ILE A 215 -24.39 10.86 33.34
N ASP A 216 -23.54 10.45 34.28
CA ASP A 216 -22.12 10.18 34.02
C ASP A 216 -21.95 8.89 33.23
N TYR A 217 -20.97 8.85 32.34
CA TYR A 217 -20.70 7.67 31.51
C TYR A 217 -19.22 7.37 31.44
N GLU A 218 -18.93 6.08 31.26
CA GLU A 218 -17.63 5.60 30.85
C GLU A 218 -17.69 5.15 29.40
N GLN A 219 -16.58 5.30 28.68
CA GLN A 219 -16.48 4.83 27.31
C GLN A 219 -15.18 4.08 27.09
N PHE A 220 -15.25 3.03 26.28
CA PHE A 220 -14.09 2.28 25.83
C PHE A 220 -14.38 1.62 24.49
N LYS A 221 -13.31 1.22 23.80
CA LYS A 221 -13.40 0.51 22.53
C LYS A 221 -13.06 -0.96 22.72
N LEU A 222 -13.83 -1.84 22.10
CA LEU A 222 -13.49 -3.25 21.95
C LEU A 222 -13.07 -3.49 20.50
N ALA A 223 -12.00 -4.26 20.29
CA ALA A 223 -11.56 -4.65 18.94
C ALA A 223 -12.20 -5.98 18.52
N ASN A 224 -12.32 -6.20 17.20
CA ASN A 224 -12.66 -7.48 16.55
C ASN A 224 -14.03 -8.11 16.97
N PRO A 225 -15.19 -7.65 16.47
CA PRO A 225 -15.37 -6.45 15.65
C PRO A 225 -15.24 -5.19 16.50
N GLU A 226 -14.86 -4.09 15.86
CA GLU A 226 -14.73 -2.81 16.53
C GLU A 226 -16.07 -2.35 17.08
N ARG A 227 -16.09 -2.04 18.38
CA ARG A 227 -17.29 -1.56 19.07
C ARG A 227 -16.93 -0.40 19.97
N LEU A 228 -17.71 0.68 19.88
CA LEU A 228 -17.72 1.71 20.89
C LEU A 228 -18.73 1.30 21.97
N VAL A 229 -18.24 1.17 23.19
CA VAL A 229 -19.06 0.84 24.36
C VAL A 229 -19.20 2.09 25.21
N ILE A 230 -20.42 2.42 25.56
CA ILE A 230 -20.75 3.48 26.51
C ILE A 230 -21.53 2.85 27.66
N ASP A 231 -20.95 2.93 28.84
CA ASP A 231 -21.56 2.49 30.09
C ASP A 231 -22.15 3.69 30.80
N LEU A 232 -23.49 3.75 30.84
CA LEU A 232 -24.22 4.76 31.57
C LEU A 232 -24.28 4.33 33.03
N ASN A 233 -23.52 5.02 33.87
CA ASN A 233 -23.35 4.68 35.27
C ASN A 233 -24.59 5.07 36.07
N ASN A 234 -25.00 4.21 37.01
CA ASN A 234 -26.18 4.42 37.85
C ASN A 234 -27.46 4.64 37.00
N ALA A 235 -27.59 3.89 35.91
CA ALA A 235 -28.68 3.99 34.95
C ALA A 235 -29.40 2.66 34.74
N ARG A 236 -30.73 2.68 34.84
CA ARG A 236 -31.62 1.57 34.57
C ARG A 236 -32.17 1.64 33.16
N PHE A 237 -32.16 0.50 32.48
CA PHE A 237 -32.72 0.37 31.15
C PHE A 237 -34.23 0.15 31.23
N ASN A 238 -35.01 1.20 30.95
CA ASN A 238 -36.46 1.21 31.09
C ASN A 238 -37.12 1.92 29.89
N LEU A 239 -37.06 1.27 28.72
CA LEU A 239 -37.66 1.81 27.51
C LEU A 239 -39.16 2.05 27.66
N SER A 240 -39.61 3.20 27.14
CA SER A 240 -41.02 3.60 27.12
C SER A 240 -41.85 2.66 26.22
N ASP A 241 -41.28 2.26 25.07
CA ASP A 241 -41.89 1.31 24.15
C ASP A 241 -41.19 -0.05 24.25
N ARG A 242 -41.76 -0.93 25.07
CA ARG A 242 -41.22 -2.28 25.31
C ARG A 242 -41.38 -3.22 24.12
N ASN A 243 -42.18 -2.88 23.11
CA ASN A 243 -42.32 -3.73 21.92
C ASN A 243 -41.06 -3.73 21.05
N LYS A 244 -40.16 -2.76 21.24
CA LYS A 244 -38.84 -2.70 20.57
C LYS A 244 -37.81 -3.67 21.17
N LEU A 245 -38.11 -4.30 22.31
CA LEU A 245 -37.19 -5.21 22.98
C LEU A 245 -37.27 -6.63 22.43
N GLU A 246 -36.12 -7.25 22.26
CA GLU A 246 -36.01 -8.69 22.06
C GLU A 246 -36.43 -9.45 23.34
N SER A 247 -36.73 -10.74 23.20
CA SER A 247 -37.16 -11.61 24.32
C SER A 247 -36.19 -11.66 25.50
N ASN A 248 -34.91 -11.37 25.28
CA ASN A 248 -33.86 -11.29 26.29
C ASN A 248 -33.75 -9.92 26.98
N GLY A 249 -34.63 -8.95 26.64
CA GLY A 249 -34.61 -7.59 27.20
C GLY A 249 -33.60 -6.66 26.56
N THR A 250 -33.00 -7.01 25.41
CA THR A 250 -32.06 -6.17 24.66
C THR A 250 -32.81 -5.36 23.61
N LEU A 251 -32.44 -4.10 23.43
CA LEU A 251 -32.80 -3.33 22.24
C LEU A 251 -31.72 -3.50 21.18
N HIS A 252 -32.12 -3.83 19.97
CA HIS A 252 -31.22 -3.97 18.84
C HIS A 252 -31.71 -3.13 17.67
N ILE A 253 -30.88 -2.18 17.24
CA ILE A 253 -31.14 -1.29 16.11
C ILE A 253 -30.13 -1.64 15.02
N GLN A 254 -30.62 -2.08 13.87
CA GLN A 254 -29.80 -2.28 12.67
C GLN A 254 -29.77 -0.98 11.85
N THR A 255 -28.62 -0.70 11.24
CA THR A 255 -28.40 0.53 10.47
C THR A 255 -27.88 0.20 9.08
N ASN A 256 -28.26 0.98 8.08
CA ASN A 256 -27.77 0.85 6.70
C ASN A 256 -26.54 1.74 6.44
N SER A 257 -25.71 1.98 7.46
CA SER A 257 -24.56 2.88 7.39
C SER A 257 -23.24 2.10 7.48
N GLU A 258 -22.24 2.55 6.74
CA GLU A 258 -20.86 2.04 6.82
C GLU A 258 -20.12 2.54 8.08
N VAL A 259 -20.67 3.51 8.81
CA VAL A 259 -20.05 4.10 10.01
C VAL A 259 -20.42 3.29 11.25
N ILE A 260 -21.72 3.00 11.42
CA ILE A 260 -22.28 2.16 12.48
C ILE A 260 -23.10 1.08 11.79
N LYS A 261 -22.84 -0.19 12.09
CA LYS A 261 -23.57 -1.36 11.58
C LYS A 261 -24.80 -1.71 12.42
N GLY A 262 -24.74 -1.38 13.71
CA GLY A 262 -25.89 -1.50 14.60
C GLY A 262 -25.59 -1.03 16.00
N VAL A 263 -26.66 -0.84 16.78
CA VAL A 263 -26.62 -0.42 18.18
C VAL A 263 -27.35 -1.45 19.03
N ARG A 264 -26.70 -1.94 20.08
CA ARG A 264 -27.29 -2.83 21.09
C ARG A 264 -27.31 -2.14 22.43
N VAL A 265 -28.45 -2.22 23.12
CA VAL A 265 -28.63 -1.60 24.43
C VAL A 265 -29.25 -2.62 25.38
N SER A 266 -28.66 -2.77 26.56
CA SER A 266 -29.19 -3.68 27.59
C SER A 266 -28.78 -3.21 28.99
N GLN A 267 -29.48 -3.72 30.00
CA GLN A 267 -29.04 -3.63 31.38
C GLN A 267 -27.81 -4.55 31.56
N PHE A 268 -26.62 -3.97 31.65
CA PHE A 268 -25.37 -4.73 31.78
C PHE A 268 -25.15 -5.25 33.21
N GLN A 269 -25.46 -4.41 34.20
CA GLN A 269 -25.32 -4.72 35.61
C GLN A 269 -26.49 -4.13 36.39
N ASN A 270 -26.96 -4.82 37.44
CA ASN A 270 -28.06 -4.37 38.30
C ASN A 270 -27.58 -3.76 39.63
N ASP A 271 -26.37 -4.08 40.08
CA ASP A 271 -25.79 -3.53 41.31
C ASP A 271 -24.26 -3.31 41.18
N PRO A 272 -23.79 -2.06 41.06
CA PRO A 272 -24.58 -0.88 40.71
C PRO A 272 -25.29 -1.02 39.34
N PHE A 273 -26.38 -0.27 39.13
CA PHE A 273 -27.08 -0.25 37.83
C PHE A 273 -26.18 0.35 36.76
N VAL A 274 -25.92 -0.40 35.70
CA VAL A 274 -25.20 0.06 34.50
C VAL A 274 -26.00 -0.33 33.26
N THR A 275 -26.41 0.67 32.47
CA THR A 275 -26.98 0.45 31.13
C THR A 275 -25.87 0.58 30.11
N ARG A 276 -25.65 -0.48 29.32
CA ARG A 276 -24.58 -0.50 28.32
C ARG A 276 -25.15 -0.29 26.93
N VAL A 277 -24.59 0.68 26.22
CA VAL A 277 -24.83 0.94 24.80
C VAL A 277 -23.60 0.47 24.02
N VAL A 278 -23.78 -0.49 23.13
CA VAL A 278 -22.72 -1.04 22.28
C VAL A 278 -23.03 -0.68 20.83
N MET A 279 -22.21 0.15 20.23
CA MET A 279 -22.27 0.47 18.81
C MET A 279 -21.25 -0.39 18.08
N GLU A 280 -21.71 -1.26 17.17
CA GLU A 280 -20.83 -1.98 16.25
C GLU A 280 -20.40 -1.02 15.14
N LEU A 281 -19.12 -0.67 15.13
CA LEU A 281 -18.58 0.28 14.18
C LEU A 281 -18.17 -0.44 12.89
N GLY A 282 -18.35 0.23 11.75
CA GLY A 282 -17.79 -0.26 10.49
C GLY A 282 -16.27 -0.11 10.43
N ARG A 283 -15.72 0.92 11.11
CA ARG A 283 -14.29 1.21 11.26
C ARG A 283 -14.05 2.25 12.38
N GLN A 284 -12.79 2.60 12.64
CA GLN A 284 -12.44 3.65 13.60
C GLN A 284 -12.88 5.04 13.13
N ASN A 285 -13.95 5.51 13.74
CA ASN A 285 -14.44 6.86 13.59
C ASN A 285 -14.22 7.62 14.90
N GLU A 286 -13.80 8.88 14.81
CA GLU A 286 -13.89 9.78 15.95
C GLU A 286 -15.35 10.14 16.18
N HIS A 287 -15.68 10.39 17.45
CA HIS A 287 -17.02 10.71 17.86
C HIS A 287 -16.99 11.76 18.97
N GLU A 288 -18.02 12.59 18.99
CA GLU A 288 -18.25 13.56 20.06
C GLU A 288 -19.54 13.17 20.78
N ILE A 289 -19.48 13.16 22.11
CA ILE A 289 -20.64 12.90 22.97
C ILE A 289 -21.01 14.21 23.66
N SER A 290 -22.27 14.61 23.50
CA SER A 290 -22.82 15.84 24.09
C SER A 290 -24.15 15.54 24.77
N PHE A 291 -24.59 16.43 25.67
CA PHE A 291 -25.93 16.38 26.27
C PHE A 291 -26.75 17.56 25.76
N ASP A 292 -27.85 17.28 25.08
CA ASP A 292 -28.80 18.30 24.64
C ASP A 292 -29.82 18.56 25.75
N GLU A 293 -29.66 19.70 26.45
CA GLU A 293 -30.53 20.09 27.57
C GLU A 293 -32.01 20.28 27.15
N LYS A 294 -32.29 20.65 25.90
CA LYS A 294 -33.67 20.88 25.43
C LYS A 294 -34.40 19.56 25.26
N SER A 295 -33.74 18.58 24.66
CA SER A 295 -34.31 17.27 24.39
C SER A 295 -34.04 16.28 25.52
N GLY A 296 -33.14 16.56 26.48
CA GLY A 296 -32.76 15.62 27.54
C GLY A 296 -32.07 14.36 27.00
N GLU A 297 -31.30 14.51 25.93
CA GLU A 297 -30.68 13.39 25.20
C GLU A 297 -29.16 13.47 25.25
N ILE A 298 -28.52 12.32 25.44
CA ILE A 298 -27.11 12.15 25.09
C ILE A 298 -27.06 11.94 23.57
N VAL A 299 -26.28 12.77 22.88
CA VAL A 299 -26.13 12.77 21.43
C VAL A 299 -24.69 12.39 21.09
N ILE A 300 -24.52 11.33 20.30
CA ILE A 300 -23.24 10.81 19.84
C ILE A 300 -23.14 11.11 18.34
N ASN A 301 -22.26 12.04 17.98
CA ASN A 301 -21.97 12.46 16.62
C ASN A 301 -20.72 11.78 16.12
N PHE A 302 -20.76 11.19 14.93
CA PHE A 302 -19.58 10.63 14.28
C PHE A 302 -19.03 11.60 13.24
N THR A 303 -17.71 11.67 13.13
CA THR A 303 -17.04 12.47 12.10
C THR A 303 -16.86 11.64 10.82
N ASN A 304 -17.17 12.20 9.65
CA ASN A 304 -16.89 11.56 8.37
C ASN A 304 -15.51 11.97 7.86
N TYR A 305 -14.51 11.13 8.04
CA TYR A 305 -13.19 11.41 7.52
C TYR A 305 -12.98 10.96 6.09
N ILE A 306 -12.49 11.85 5.24
CA ILE A 306 -11.84 11.48 3.99
C ILE A 306 -10.38 11.17 4.28
N ARG A 307 -9.98 9.96 3.95
CA ARG A 307 -8.72 9.34 4.39
C ARG A 307 -7.70 9.27 3.27
N ASN A 308 -8.15 9.09 2.04
CA ASN A 308 -7.25 8.97 0.90
C ASN A 308 -7.88 9.48 -0.39
N VAL A 309 -7.05 10.03 -1.26
CA VAL A 309 -7.38 10.29 -2.67
C VAL A 309 -6.18 9.84 -3.47
N LYS A 310 -6.36 8.92 -4.42
CA LYS A 310 -5.26 8.34 -5.20
C LYS A 310 -5.66 8.05 -6.62
N LYS A 311 -4.67 7.87 -7.49
CA LYS A 311 -4.87 7.38 -8.86
C LYS A 311 -4.66 5.87 -8.92
N GLU A 312 -5.55 5.19 -9.62
CA GLU A 312 -5.45 3.78 -10.00
C GLU A 312 -5.57 3.64 -11.53
N ILE A 313 -5.24 2.45 -12.03
CA ILE A 313 -5.42 2.08 -13.44
C ILE A 313 -6.40 0.90 -13.49
N MET A 314 -7.52 1.08 -14.19
CA MET A 314 -8.52 0.03 -14.42
C MET A 314 -8.78 -0.09 -15.91
N ASN A 315 -8.59 -1.29 -16.47
CA ASN A 315 -8.68 -1.52 -17.91
C ASN A 315 -7.87 -0.49 -18.72
N THR A 316 -6.64 -0.19 -18.27
CA THR A 316 -5.70 0.81 -18.82
C THR A 316 -6.12 2.28 -18.74
N LYS A 317 -7.28 2.57 -18.16
CA LYS A 317 -7.82 3.93 -17.97
C LYS A 317 -7.53 4.47 -16.58
N GLU A 318 -7.38 5.78 -16.47
CA GLU A 318 -7.12 6.46 -15.21
C GLU A 318 -8.40 6.59 -14.39
N VAL A 319 -8.32 6.14 -13.14
CA VAL A 319 -9.41 6.23 -12.17
C VAL A 319 -8.90 6.93 -10.92
N ILE A 320 -9.59 7.98 -10.49
CA ILE A 320 -9.31 8.61 -9.20
C ILE A 320 -10.19 7.98 -8.14
N VAL A 321 -9.58 7.44 -7.10
CA VAL A 321 -10.27 6.78 -5.99
C VAL A 321 -10.24 7.70 -4.79
N ILE A 322 -11.42 8.12 -4.32
CA ILE A 322 -11.62 8.86 -3.08
C ILE A 322 -12.12 7.87 -2.02
N GLU A 323 -11.42 7.78 -0.90
CA GLU A 323 -11.72 6.85 0.19
C GLU A 323 -11.96 7.62 1.48
N GLY A 324 -13.08 7.33 2.15
CA GLY A 324 -13.46 8.00 3.40
C GLY A 324 -14.51 7.23 4.18
N ASP A 325 -14.91 7.72 5.36
CA ASP A 325 -15.88 7.11 6.29
C ASP A 325 -17.27 6.94 5.65
N SER A 326 -17.65 7.93 4.85
CA SER A 326 -18.69 7.86 3.86
C SER A 326 -18.30 8.76 2.68
N VAL A 327 -18.50 8.26 1.47
CA VAL A 327 -18.31 8.99 0.20
C VAL A 327 -19.60 9.04 -0.61
N ALA A 328 -20.72 8.63 0.00
CA ALA A 328 -21.98 8.45 -0.70
C ALA A 328 -22.68 9.76 -1.07
N ASP A 329 -22.46 10.82 -0.29
CA ASP A 329 -23.01 12.15 -0.57
C ASP A 329 -21.92 13.03 -1.18
N TYR A 330 -21.91 13.10 -2.52
CA TYR A 330 -20.95 13.88 -3.27
C TYR A 330 -21.62 14.69 -4.39
N SER A 331 -20.89 15.68 -4.91
CA SER A 331 -21.24 16.40 -6.14
C SER A 331 -20.03 16.59 -7.02
N ILE A 332 -20.22 16.50 -8.34
CA ILE A 332 -19.17 16.69 -9.35
C ILE A 332 -19.50 17.94 -10.16
N MET A 333 -18.51 18.77 -10.40
CA MET A 333 -18.59 19.94 -11.28
C MET A 333 -17.33 20.08 -12.12
N GLN A 334 -17.49 20.47 -13.38
CA GLN A 334 -16.38 20.76 -14.27
C GLN A 334 -16.17 22.28 -14.36
N LEU A 335 -14.91 22.71 -14.35
CA LEU A 335 -14.51 24.10 -14.55
C LEU A 335 -13.71 24.21 -15.84
N SER A 336 -13.96 25.26 -16.62
CA SER A 336 -13.12 25.66 -17.76
C SER A 336 -12.09 26.71 -17.33
N ASP A 337 -10.95 26.75 -18.05
CA ASP A 337 -9.89 27.77 -17.92
C ASP A 337 -9.21 27.91 -16.53
N PRO A 338 -8.25 27.03 -16.17
CA PRO A 338 -7.90 25.79 -16.84
C PRO A 338 -8.94 24.69 -16.57
N GLU A 339 -8.98 23.70 -17.45
CA GLU A 339 -9.91 22.56 -17.35
C GLU A 339 -9.64 21.74 -16.09
N ARG A 340 -10.67 21.60 -15.24
CA ARG A 340 -10.59 20.91 -13.96
C ARG A 340 -11.88 20.17 -13.65
N LEU A 341 -11.76 19.06 -12.93
CA LEU A 341 -12.89 18.39 -12.29
C LEU A 341 -12.85 18.66 -10.78
N VAL A 342 -13.96 19.08 -10.21
CA VAL A 342 -14.11 19.32 -8.77
C VAL A 342 -15.14 18.35 -8.23
N VAL A 343 -14.78 17.64 -7.17
CA VAL A 343 -15.62 16.70 -6.46
C VAL A 343 -15.71 17.11 -5.01
N ASP A 344 -16.91 17.45 -4.54
CA ASP A 344 -17.16 17.79 -3.14
C ASP A 344 -17.80 16.59 -2.44
N ILE A 345 -17.16 16.09 -1.39
CA ILE A 345 -17.75 15.11 -0.47
C ILE A 345 -18.38 15.86 0.70
N LYS A 346 -19.70 15.75 0.85
CA LYS A 346 -20.46 16.52 1.85
C LYS A 346 -20.28 15.98 3.25
N GLY A 347 -20.21 16.87 4.24
CA GLY A 347 -19.97 16.51 5.64
C GLY A 347 -18.58 15.90 5.89
N GLY A 348 -17.70 15.91 4.89
CA GLY A 348 -16.36 15.35 4.95
C GLY A 348 -15.39 16.27 5.69
N VAL A 349 -14.50 15.65 6.47
CA VAL A 349 -13.35 16.27 7.14
C VAL A 349 -12.10 15.52 6.71
N LEU A 350 -10.95 16.18 6.55
CA LEU A 350 -9.73 15.44 6.25
C LEU A 350 -9.25 14.70 7.49
N HIS A 351 -8.95 13.40 7.34
CA HIS A 351 -8.33 12.65 8.43
C HIS A 351 -6.98 13.29 8.79
N SER A 352 -6.55 13.18 10.05
CA SER A 352 -5.27 13.72 10.51
C SER A 352 -4.05 13.12 9.79
N ASP A 353 -4.23 11.92 9.21
CA ASP A 353 -3.23 11.25 8.36
C ASP A 353 -3.26 11.68 6.88
N PHE A 354 -4.20 12.54 6.48
CA PHE A 354 -4.24 13.12 5.14
C PHE A 354 -3.13 14.18 5.01
N LYS A 355 -1.92 13.73 4.64
CA LYS A 355 -0.69 14.56 4.68
C LYS A 355 -0.54 15.50 3.49
N ASN A 356 -0.99 15.10 2.30
CA ASN A 356 -0.69 15.77 1.04
C ASN A 356 -1.96 16.27 0.36
N ASN A 357 -2.19 17.57 0.49
CA ASN A 357 -3.31 18.27 -0.15
C ASN A 357 -3.03 18.62 -1.61
N LEU A 358 -1.82 18.34 -2.10
CA LEU A 358 -1.44 18.44 -3.51
C LEU A 358 -0.71 17.14 -3.89
N ILE A 359 -1.26 16.42 -4.85
CA ILE A 359 -0.79 15.12 -5.31
C ILE A 359 -0.39 15.30 -6.78
N SER A 360 0.90 15.14 -7.08
CA SER A 360 1.38 15.12 -8.46
C SER A 360 1.06 13.76 -9.07
N ILE A 361 0.42 13.75 -10.25
CA ILE A 361 0.06 12.53 -10.96
C ILE A 361 0.91 12.46 -12.24
N ASP A 362 1.74 11.43 -12.36
CA ASP A 362 2.34 11.08 -13.66
C ASP A 362 1.31 10.31 -14.50
N GLY A 363 0.28 11.03 -14.90
CA GLY A 363 -0.91 10.49 -15.56
C GLY A 363 -1.06 11.01 -16.99
N LYS A 364 -1.70 10.18 -17.81
CA LYS A 364 -2.06 10.53 -19.20
C LYS A 364 -3.20 11.55 -19.24
N VAL A 365 -4.07 11.56 -18.23
CA VAL A 365 -5.25 12.42 -18.16
C VAL A 365 -5.12 13.42 -17.02
N ALA A 366 -4.98 12.93 -15.79
CA ALA A 366 -4.79 13.79 -14.62
C ALA A 366 -3.33 14.22 -14.47
N LYS A 367 -3.12 15.51 -14.20
CA LYS A 367 -1.82 16.13 -13.94
C LYS A 367 -1.58 16.30 -12.45
N THR A 368 -2.53 16.88 -11.73
CA THR A 368 -2.46 17.09 -10.28
C THR A 368 -3.82 16.89 -9.63
N ILE A 369 -3.83 16.46 -8.37
CA ILE A 369 -5.03 16.44 -7.52
C ILE A 369 -4.79 17.34 -6.32
N ARG A 370 -5.74 18.22 -6.03
CA ARG A 370 -5.73 19.07 -4.84
C ARG A 370 -6.87 18.69 -3.94
N VAL A 371 -6.63 18.60 -2.64
CA VAL A 371 -7.64 18.19 -1.66
C VAL A 371 -7.66 19.17 -0.51
N SER A 372 -8.83 19.69 -0.15
CA SER A 372 -8.96 20.68 0.92
C SER A 372 -10.34 20.62 1.58
N GLU A 373 -10.41 20.92 2.87
CA GLU A 373 -11.70 21.23 3.50
C GLU A 373 -12.27 22.55 2.96
N TYR A 374 -13.58 22.56 2.71
CA TYR A 374 -14.32 23.68 2.14
C TYR A 374 -15.67 23.84 2.86
N THR A 375 -15.98 25.05 3.31
CA THR A 375 -17.30 25.41 3.86
C THR A 375 -18.05 26.27 2.83
N PRO A 376 -19.21 25.83 2.31
CA PRO A 376 -20.01 26.64 1.38
C PRO A 376 -20.51 27.94 2.02
N GLU A 377 -20.49 29.05 1.26
CA GLU A 377 -20.82 30.40 1.78
C GLU A 377 -22.26 30.57 2.28
N ASN A 378 -23.20 29.73 1.82
CA ASN A 378 -24.62 29.78 2.19
C ASN A 378 -25.02 28.72 3.23
N ASN A 379 -24.07 28.19 3.99
CA ASN A 379 -24.35 27.07 4.90
C ASN A 379 -24.78 27.53 6.30
N SER A 380 -26.06 27.35 6.64
CA SER A 380 -26.62 27.66 7.97
C SER A 380 -26.17 26.68 9.07
N THR A 381 -25.59 25.53 8.72
CA THR A 381 -25.18 24.48 9.66
C THR A 381 -23.66 24.45 9.92
N ASN A 382 -22.88 25.34 9.28
CA ASN A 382 -21.41 25.37 9.36
C ASN A 382 -20.74 24.03 8.95
N GLU A 383 -21.45 23.21 8.17
CA GLU A 383 -21.00 21.89 7.74
C GLU A 383 -19.82 22.01 6.77
N LYS A 384 -18.76 21.24 7.06
CA LYS A 384 -17.54 21.16 6.27
C LYS A 384 -17.68 20.08 5.20
N ASN A 385 -17.17 20.36 4.01
CA ASN A 385 -17.00 19.39 2.94
C ASN A 385 -15.53 19.15 2.68
N VAL A 386 -15.18 18.03 2.08
CA VAL A 386 -13.86 17.83 1.47
C VAL A 386 -13.98 18.02 -0.03
N ARG A 387 -13.24 18.98 -0.58
CA ARG A 387 -13.15 19.28 -2.00
C ARG A 387 -11.90 18.63 -2.60
N VAL A 388 -12.10 17.85 -3.65
CA VAL A 388 -11.07 17.24 -4.49
C VAL A 388 -11.08 17.93 -5.85
N VAL A 389 -9.98 18.55 -6.26
CA VAL A 389 -9.82 19.25 -7.54
C VAL A 389 -8.78 18.51 -8.36
N ILE A 390 -9.18 17.97 -9.51
CA ILE A 390 -8.30 17.27 -10.45
C ILE A 390 -8.00 18.24 -11.59
N ASP A 391 -6.73 18.59 -11.76
CA ASP A 391 -6.22 19.36 -12.89
C ASP A 391 -5.81 18.38 -13.99
N PHE A 392 -6.24 18.66 -15.23
CA PHE A 392 -5.92 17.80 -16.37
C PHE A 392 -4.62 18.19 -17.06
N GLN A 393 -4.03 17.24 -17.79
CA GLN A 393 -2.95 17.50 -18.74
C GLN A 393 -3.47 18.37 -19.91
N GLU A 394 -2.58 19.15 -20.53
CA GLU A 394 -2.94 19.86 -21.76
C GLU A 394 -3.28 18.85 -22.87
N ASN A 395 -4.42 19.04 -23.55
CA ASN A 395 -4.95 18.11 -24.56
C ASN A 395 -5.18 16.67 -24.04
N SER A 396 -5.54 16.52 -22.76
CA SER A 396 -5.84 15.20 -22.18
C SER A 396 -6.98 14.48 -22.90
N ALA A 397 -7.02 13.15 -22.77
CA ALA A 397 -8.13 12.31 -23.25
C ALA A 397 -9.35 12.32 -22.30
N TYR A 398 -9.49 13.34 -21.43
CA TYR A 398 -10.62 13.44 -20.52
C TYR A 398 -11.94 13.38 -21.30
N ASN A 399 -12.84 12.52 -20.82
CA ASN A 399 -14.19 12.38 -21.35
C ASN A 399 -15.11 12.13 -20.17
N GLU A 400 -16.00 13.09 -19.89
CA GLU A 400 -17.01 13.12 -18.82
C GLU A 400 -16.84 12.07 -17.70
N ALA A 401 -16.48 12.55 -16.50
CA ALA A 401 -16.20 11.65 -15.39
C ALA A 401 -17.39 10.74 -15.04
N TYR A 402 -17.16 9.42 -15.04
CA TYR A 402 -18.12 8.44 -14.53
C TYR A 402 -17.77 8.08 -13.09
N ALA A 403 -18.75 8.15 -12.20
CA ALA A 403 -18.56 7.93 -10.78
C ALA A 403 -19.28 6.66 -10.33
N GLU A 404 -18.55 5.77 -9.67
CA GLU A 404 -19.07 4.54 -9.08
C GLU A 404 -18.70 4.44 -7.61
N ILE A 405 -19.66 4.10 -6.74
CA ILE A 405 -19.39 3.82 -5.33
C ILE A 405 -19.31 2.32 -5.13
N ASN A 406 -18.24 1.87 -4.48
CA ASN A 406 -18.13 0.51 -3.98
C ASN A 406 -17.67 0.56 -2.52
N GLY A 407 -18.61 0.30 -1.60
CA GLY A 407 -18.41 0.43 -0.16
C GLY A 407 -18.03 1.86 0.24
N ASN A 408 -16.84 2.03 0.77
CA ASN A 408 -16.30 3.31 1.27
C ASN A 408 -15.48 4.11 0.24
N LYS A 409 -15.48 3.66 -1.02
CA LYS A 409 -14.67 4.23 -2.10
C LYS A 409 -15.56 4.75 -3.22
N LEU A 410 -15.21 5.95 -3.69
CA LEU A 410 -15.76 6.58 -4.87
C LEU A 410 -14.71 6.50 -5.97
N TYR A 411 -15.01 5.75 -7.03
CA TYR A 411 -14.20 5.57 -8.22
C TYR A 411 -14.64 6.58 -9.28
N LEU A 412 -13.75 7.48 -9.65
CA LEU A 412 -13.96 8.50 -10.68
C LEU A 412 -13.17 8.11 -11.93
N HIS A 413 -13.85 7.50 -12.89
CA HIS A 413 -13.28 7.17 -14.19
C HIS A 413 -13.19 8.43 -15.04
N LEU A 414 -11.97 8.86 -15.36
CA LEU A 414 -11.73 10.13 -16.07
C LEU A 414 -11.93 10.04 -17.59
N GLU A 415 -12.13 8.83 -18.10
CA GLU A 415 -12.21 8.51 -19.52
C GLU A 415 -13.56 7.82 -19.85
N GLY A 416 -14.62 8.20 -19.14
CA GLY A 416 -15.97 7.65 -19.23
C GLY A 416 -16.18 6.31 -18.51
N GLU A 417 -17.35 5.70 -18.72
CA GLU A 417 -17.73 4.43 -18.08
C GLU A 417 -16.70 3.31 -18.37
N PRO A 418 -16.36 2.47 -17.36
CA PRO A 418 -15.44 1.36 -17.56
C PRO A 418 -16.07 0.30 -18.48
N PHE A 419 -15.26 -0.23 -19.40
CA PHE A 419 -15.66 -1.36 -20.25
C PHE A 419 -15.79 -2.64 -19.42
N LYS A 420 -16.99 -3.22 -19.38
CA LYS A 420 -17.31 -4.39 -18.53
C LYS A 420 -17.09 -5.72 -19.24
N ALA A 421 -17.16 -5.71 -20.58
CA ALA A 421 -17.00 -6.91 -21.41
C ALA A 421 -15.59 -7.54 -21.28
N ILE A 422 -14.56 -6.75 -20.97
CA ILE A 422 -13.18 -7.22 -20.86
C ILE A 422 -12.62 -6.89 -19.49
N LYS A 423 -11.98 -7.88 -18.89
CA LYS A 423 -11.03 -7.70 -17.78
C LYS A 423 -9.64 -8.06 -18.26
N TYR A 424 -8.71 -7.12 -18.23
CA TYR A 424 -7.31 -7.34 -18.59
C TYR A 424 -6.42 -7.03 -17.38
N GLU A 425 -5.69 -8.02 -16.90
CA GLU A 425 -4.90 -7.95 -15.66
C GLU A 425 -3.51 -8.56 -15.83
N GLU A 426 -2.48 -7.91 -15.31
CA GLU A 426 -1.12 -8.46 -15.28
C GLU A 426 -1.03 -9.58 -14.25
N THR A 427 -0.55 -10.76 -14.66
CA THR A 427 -0.43 -11.96 -13.80
C THR A 427 1.01 -12.34 -13.47
N GLY A 428 1.98 -11.64 -14.06
CA GLY A 428 3.40 -11.83 -13.84
C GLY A 428 4.21 -10.89 -14.71
N TRP A 429 5.53 -10.88 -14.55
CA TRP A 429 6.39 -9.87 -15.19
C TRP A 429 6.36 -9.87 -16.71
N THR A 430 6.13 -11.02 -17.34
CA THR A 430 6.00 -11.10 -18.79
C THR A 430 4.62 -11.56 -19.19
N THR A 431 3.71 -11.74 -18.23
CA THR A 431 2.44 -12.44 -18.44
C THR A 431 1.25 -11.61 -17.99
N SER A 432 0.23 -11.56 -18.84
CA SER A 432 -1.07 -10.97 -18.51
C SER A 432 -2.19 -11.95 -18.80
N ARG A 433 -3.34 -11.73 -18.16
CA ARG A 433 -4.57 -12.46 -18.38
C ARG A 433 -5.61 -11.53 -18.96
N LEU A 434 -6.20 -11.95 -20.07
CA LEU A 434 -7.38 -11.33 -20.65
C LEU A 434 -8.59 -12.24 -20.42
N THR A 435 -9.64 -11.69 -19.85
CA THR A 435 -10.93 -12.34 -19.68
C THR A 435 -11.98 -11.58 -20.47
N LEU A 436 -12.61 -12.25 -21.44
CA LEU A 436 -13.83 -11.77 -22.07
C LEU A 436 -15.01 -12.33 -21.27
N LYS A 437 -15.76 -11.43 -20.63
CA LYS A 437 -16.86 -11.78 -19.73
C LYS A 437 -18.12 -12.09 -20.51
N GLY A 438 -18.73 -13.24 -20.21
CA GLY A 438 -20.00 -13.64 -20.81
C GLY A 438 -21.16 -13.67 -19.84
N SER A 439 -22.33 -13.28 -20.36
CA SER A 439 -23.60 -13.36 -19.65
C SER A 439 -24.11 -14.80 -19.56
N THR A 440 -23.74 -15.66 -20.51
CA THR A 440 -24.13 -17.08 -20.56
C THR A 440 -22.99 -17.96 -21.08
N VAL A 441 -23.14 -19.28 -20.95
CA VAL A 441 -22.19 -20.24 -21.54
C VAL A 441 -22.35 -20.28 -23.06
N THR A 442 -21.28 -19.95 -23.79
CA THR A 442 -21.25 -19.96 -25.25
C THR A 442 -19.97 -20.61 -25.77
N ARG A 443 -19.89 -20.83 -27.09
CA ARG A 443 -18.69 -21.33 -27.76
C ARG A 443 -17.94 -20.19 -28.44
N TYR A 444 -16.69 -20.00 -28.04
CA TYR A 444 -15.79 -19.02 -28.65
C TYR A 444 -14.95 -19.69 -29.74
N SER A 445 -14.85 -19.05 -30.91
CA SER A 445 -13.92 -19.43 -31.96
C SER A 445 -12.70 -18.52 -31.90
N ILE A 446 -11.50 -19.08 -31.78
CA ILE A 446 -10.26 -18.30 -31.63
C ILE A 446 -9.34 -18.61 -32.80
N GLY A 447 -9.01 -17.57 -33.58
CA GLY A 447 -8.02 -17.62 -34.66
C GLY A 447 -6.80 -16.76 -34.32
N ARG A 448 -5.62 -17.18 -34.78
CA ARG A 448 -4.39 -16.36 -34.71
C ARG A 448 -3.83 -16.13 -36.09
N GLN A 449 -3.59 -14.87 -36.43
CA GLN A 449 -2.83 -14.48 -37.61
C GLN A 449 -1.39 -14.17 -37.20
N LEU A 450 -0.48 -15.09 -37.48
CA LEU A 450 0.92 -14.99 -37.05
C LEU A 450 1.66 -13.80 -37.67
N ALA A 451 1.34 -13.43 -38.91
CA ALA A 451 2.01 -12.33 -39.61
C ALA A 451 1.67 -10.93 -39.07
N SER A 452 0.52 -10.78 -38.41
CA SER A 452 0.01 -9.50 -37.90
C SER A 452 -0.02 -9.43 -36.37
N ASN A 453 0.50 -10.46 -35.67
CA ASN A 453 0.39 -10.59 -34.21
C ASN A 453 -1.05 -10.39 -33.70
N LEU A 454 -2.04 -10.82 -34.48
CA LEU A 454 -3.45 -10.59 -34.23
C LEU A 454 -4.10 -11.89 -33.71
N ILE A 455 -4.81 -11.80 -32.59
CA ILE A 455 -5.79 -12.81 -32.17
C ILE A 455 -7.18 -12.30 -32.53
N GLU A 456 -7.97 -13.14 -33.18
CA GLU A 456 -9.36 -12.86 -33.55
C GLU A 456 -10.26 -13.86 -32.84
N ILE A 457 -11.16 -13.36 -32.01
CA ILE A 457 -12.13 -14.16 -31.25
C ILE A 457 -13.51 -13.85 -31.82
N THR A 458 -14.21 -14.87 -32.29
CA THR A 458 -15.57 -14.76 -32.80
C THR A 458 -16.53 -15.42 -31.83
N VAL A 459 -17.63 -14.74 -31.50
CA VAL A 459 -18.69 -15.27 -30.62
C VAL A 459 -20.09 -14.92 -31.14
N PRO A 460 -21.07 -15.86 -31.14
CA PRO A 460 -22.40 -15.58 -31.65
C PRO A 460 -23.16 -14.56 -30.81
N LYS A 461 -23.69 -13.50 -31.45
CA LYS A 461 -24.46 -12.44 -30.78
C LYS A 461 -25.76 -12.94 -30.15
N LYS A 462 -26.32 -14.04 -30.67
CA LYS A 462 -27.52 -14.67 -30.09
C LYS A 462 -27.28 -15.27 -28.70
N ASP A 463 -26.03 -15.53 -28.32
CA ASP A 463 -25.69 -16.26 -27.10
C ASP A 463 -25.13 -15.33 -26.00
N ILE A 464 -24.61 -14.16 -26.36
CA ILE A 464 -23.96 -13.19 -25.46
C ILE A 464 -24.19 -11.77 -25.98
N GLU A 465 -24.25 -10.80 -25.07
CA GLU A 465 -24.21 -9.37 -25.41
C GLU A 465 -22.84 -8.82 -25.01
N LEU A 466 -22.14 -8.18 -25.95
CA LEU A 466 -20.83 -7.55 -25.71
C LEU A 466 -20.90 -6.06 -26.03
N GLU A 467 -20.34 -5.25 -25.12
CA GLU A 467 -20.11 -3.82 -25.35
C GLU A 467 -19.11 -3.65 -26.50
N LEU A 468 -19.50 -2.90 -27.54
CA LEU A 468 -18.58 -2.55 -28.63
C LEU A 468 -17.53 -1.57 -28.13
N ALA A 469 -16.28 -1.81 -28.50
CA ALA A 469 -15.16 -1.10 -27.90
C ALA A 469 -13.97 -1.01 -28.86
N SER A 470 -13.19 0.06 -28.73
CA SER A 470 -11.85 0.13 -29.31
C SER A 470 -10.92 0.72 -28.27
N LEU A 471 -10.04 -0.12 -27.73
CA LEU A 471 -9.12 0.20 -26.64
C LEU A 471 -7.69 0.25 -27.20
N ASN A 472 -6.98 1.34 -26.92
CA ASN A 472 -5.56 1.45 -27.20
C ASN A 472 -4.78 1.18 -25.90
N ILE A 473 -4.37 -0.07 -25.71
CA ILE A 473 -3.69 -0.54 -24.48
C ILE A 473 -2.23 -0.08 -24.50
N ASN A 474 -1.54 -0.35 -25.61
CA ASN A 474 -0.13 -0.08 -25.88
C ASN A 474 0.80 -0.38 -24.68
N ASP A 475 0.62 -1.55 -24.07
CA ASP A 475 1.53 -2.06 -23.05
C ASP A 475 2.53 -3.05 -23.67
N HIS A 476 3.25 -3.81 -22.85
CA HIS A 476 4.22 -4.79 -23.30
C HIS A 476 3.61 -6.07 -23.88
N ILE A 477 2.29 -6.24 -23.92
CA ILE A 477 1.61 -7.45 -24.39
C ILE A 477 0.62 -7.10 -25.52
N ILE A 478 -0.24 -6.11 -25.29
CA ILE A 478 -1.32 -5.72 -26.19
C ILE A 478 -1.10 -4.29 -26.67
N LYS A 479 -1.16 -4.10 -27.98
CA LYS A 479 -1.27 -2.78 -28.63
C LYS A 479 -2.70 -2.28 -28.52
N SER A 480 -3.66 -3.05 -29.02
CA SER A 480 -5.06 -2.64 -29.05
C SER A 480 -6.03 -3.81 -28.88
N ILE A 481 -7.24 -3.49 -28.41
CA ILE A 481 -8.36 -4.42 -28.35
C ILE A 481 -9.55 -3.78 -29.07
N ASN A 482 -10.12 -4.46 -30.06
CA ASN A 482 -11.31 -3.98 -30.77
C ASN A 482 -12.43 -5.02 -30.69
N ILE A 483 -13.61 -4.62 -30.22
CA ILE A 483 -14.84 -5.41 -30.23
C ILE A 483 -15.77 -4.77 -31.26
N SER A 484 -16.14 -5.53 -32.27
CA SER A 484 -17.01 -5.10 -33.38
C SER A 484 -18.10 -6.13 -33.67
N GLU A 485 -19.15 -5.73 -34.39
CA GLU A 485 -20.14 -6.66 -34.93
C GLU A 485 -19.82 -7.01 -36.38
N ASP A 486 -19.84 -8.30 -36.72
CA ASP A 486 -19.95 -8.74 -38.10
C ASP A 486 -21.44 -8.95 -38.43
N LEU A 487 -22.02 -7.92 -39.05
CA LEU A 487 -23.43 -7.90 -39.46
C LEU A 487 -23.76 -8.97 -40.51
N SER A 488 -22.77 -9.53 -41.20
CA SER A 488 -22.99 -10.57 -42.22
C SER A 488 -23.16 -11.97 -41.62
N GLN A 489 -22.61 -12.22 -40.44
CA GLN A 489 -22.57 -13.54 -39.79
C GLN A 489 -23.32 -13.60 -38.44
N GLY A 490 -23.77 -12.46 -37.89
CA GLY A 490 -24.48 -12.41 -36.61
C GLY A 490 -23.57 -12.71 -35.41
N ASN A 491 -22.29 -12.33 -35.52
CA ASN A 491 -21.26 -12.57 -34.50
C ASN A 491 -20.66 -11.26 -34.01
N TYR A 492 -20.19 -11.25 -32.76
CA TYR A 492 -19.18 -10.30 -32.32
C TYR A 492 -17.80 -10.80 -32.73
N ASN A 493 -16.91 -9.86 -33.04
CA ASN A 493 -15.52 -10.09 -33.35
C ASN A 493 -14.65 -9.26 -32.40
N VAL A 494 -13.83 -9.94 -31.60
CA VAL A 494 -12.86 -9.34 -30.68
C VAL A 494 -11.45 -9.53 -31.24
N LYS A 495 -10.82 -8.44 -31.65
CA LYS A 495 -9.47 -8.41 -32.19
C LYS A 495 -8.49 -7.91 -31.14
N LEU A 496 -7.50 -8.73 -30.81
CA LEU A 496 -6.39 -8.37 -29.94
C LEU A 496 -5.15 -8.21 -30.80
N GLU A 497 -4.68 -6.98 -30.97
CA GLU A 497 -3.41 -6.70 -31.63
C GLU A 497 -2.30 -6.75 -30.59
N LEU A 498 -1.39 -7.70 -30.73
CA LEU A 498 -0.33 -7.96 -29.74
C LEU A 498 0.98 -7.25 -30.10
N GLN A 499 1.83 -7.06 -29.08
CA GLN A 499 3.24 -6.75 -29.28
C GLN A 499 3.98 -7.93 -29.90
N ASP A 500 5.19 -7.67 -30.39
CA ASP A 500 6.02 -8.71 -31.00
C ASP A 500 6.42 -9.78 -29.98
N SER A 501 6.44 -11.04 -30.42
CA SER A 501 6.82 -12.21 -29.60
C SER A 501 5.94 -12.49 -28.39
N VAL A 502 4.69 -12.01 -28.42
CA VAL A 502 3.68 -12.39 -27.44
C VAL A 502 3.08 -13.74 -27.82
N GLU A 503 3.15 -14.70 -26.92
CA GLU A 503 2.45 -15.97 -27.03
C GLU A 503 1.15 -15.95 -26.26
N HIS A 504 0.23 -16.86 -26.59
CA HIS A 504 -1.03 -16.98 -25.87
C HIS A 504 -1.32 -18.45 -25.55
N LYS A 505 -2.08 -18.65 -24.48
CA LYS A 505 -2.60 -19.94 -24.04
C LYS A 505 -4.05 -19.76 -23.62
N LEU A 506 -4.94 -20.58 -24.18
CA LEU A 506 -6.32 -20.66 -23.75
C LEU A 506 -6.40 -21.40 -22.40
N LEU A 507 -6.94 -20.74 -21.38
CA LEU A 507 -7.10 -21.30 -20.03
C LEU A 507 -8.52 -21.81 -19.77
N SER A 508 -9.54 -21.24 -20.41
CA SER A 508 -10.92 -21.74 -20.34
C SER A 508 -11.17 -22.88 -21.33
N ALA A 509 -12.26 -23.63 -21.17
CA ALA A 509 -12.75 -24.48 -22.26
C ALA A 509 -13.24 -23.61 -23.43
N GLU A 510 -13.26 -24.15 -24.65
CA GLU A 510 -13.82 -23.45 -25.82
C GLU A 510 -15.31 -23.14 -25.65
N GLN A 511 -16.00 -23.94 -24.84
CA GLN A 511 -17.37 -23.71 -24.41
C GLN A 511 -17.39 -23.35 -22.91
N SER A 512 -17.57 -22.07 -22.62
CA SER A 512 -17.51 -21.52 -21.27
C SER A 512 -18.36 -20.26 -21.16
N GLN A 513 -18.64 -19.82 -19.93
CA GLN A 513 -19.25 -18.52 -19.71
C GLN A 513 -18.26 -17.39 -19.97
N ASP A 514 -17.06 -17.50 -19.40
CA ASP A 514 -15.98 -16.55 -19.64
C ASP A 514 -14.92 -17.20 -20.52
N LEU A 515 -14.40 -16.44 -21.49
CA LEU A 515 -13.19 -16.82 -22.21
C LEU A 515 -11.97 -16.26 -21.49
N VAL A 516 -10.99 -17.11 -21.17
CA VAL A 516 -9.79 -16.70 -20.44
C VAL A 516 -8.54 -17.04 -21.25
N LEU A 517 -7.79 -16.01 -21.63
CA LEU A 517 -6.49 -16.12 -22.29
C LEU A 517 -5.37 -15.69 -21.33
N GLU A 518 -4.32 -16.49 -21.27
CA GLU A 518 -3.02 -16.07 -20.76
C GLU A 518 -2.16 -15.61 -21.94
N LEU A 519 -1.50 -14.48 -21.80
CA LEU A 519 -0.64 -13.85 -22.78
C LEU A 519 0.76 -13.70 -22.19
N ASN A 520 1.82 -14.03 -22.93
CA ASN A 520 3.19 -14.00 -22.43
C ASN A 520 4.14 -13.34 -23.46
N ASN A 521 4.77 -12.22 -23.12
CA ASN A 521 5.75 -11.57 -23.99
C ASN A 521 7.16 -12.16 -23.78
N LYS A 522 7.65 -12.93 -24.75
CA LYS A 522 9.02 -13.47 -24.74
C LYS A 522 10.12 -12.42 -24.87
N ASN A 523 9.82 -11.27 -25.49
CA ASN A 523 10.76 -10.18 -25.65
C ASN A 523 10.84 -9.25 -24.43
N ALA A 524 9.92 -9.38 -23.46
CA ALA A 524 10.01 -8.70 -22.18
C ALA A 524 11.06 -9.34 -21.25
N LYS A 525 12.17 -9.84 -21.82
CA LYS A 525 13.21 -10.64 -21.14
C LYS A 525 13.80 -9.96 -19.91
N TYR A 526 13.82 -8.62 -19.89
CA TYR A 526 14.36 -7.84 -18.78
C TYR A 526 13.34 -7.57 -17.66
N ARG A 527 12.03 -7.78 -17.89
CA ARG A 527 11.01 -7.51 -16.86
C ARG A 527 11.10 -8.47 -15.68
N GLU A 528 11.73 -9.62 -15.83
CA GLU A 528 12.04 -10.50 -14.70
C GLU A 528 13.18 -9.97 -13.83
N MET A 529 13.97 -9.01 -14.33
CA MET A 529 15.19 -8.55 -13.67
C MET A 529 14.92 -7.28 -12.87
N LEU A 530 15.29 -7.29 -11.60
CA LEU A 530 15.21 -6.13 -10.73
C LEU A 530 16.59 -5.49 -10.53
N VAL A 531 16.70 -4.23 -10.94
CA VAL A 531 17.89 -3.41 -10.74
C VAL A 531 17.60 -2.40 -9.63
N VAL A 532 18.32 -2.50 -8.51
CA VAL A 532 18.26 -1.47 -7.48
C VAL A 532 19.31 -0.41 -7.77
N ILE A 533 18.88 0.84 -7.88
CA ILE A 533 19.70 2.00 -8.15
C ILE A 533 19.78 2.81 -6.86
N ASP A 534 20.99 3.09 -6.41
CA ASP A 534 21.26 3.78 -5.16
C ASP A 534 21.95 5.11 -5.42
N PRO A 535 21.20 6.23 -5.51
CA PRO A 535 21.82 7.55 -5.56
C PRO A 535 22.45 7.85 -4.19
N GLY A 536 23.78 7.95 -4.15
CA GLY A 536 24.53 8.20 -2.92
C GLY A 536 24.07 9.46 -2.17
N HIS A 537 24.25 9.49 -0.85
CA HIS A 537 23.94 10.67 -0.01
C HIS A 537 22.44 11.09 -0.01
N GLY A 538 22.13 12.35 0.29
CA GLY A 538 20.78 12.92 0.36
C GLY A 538 20.41 13.48 1.74
N GLY A 539 19.57 14.51 1.75
CA GLY A 539 19.01 15.15 2.92
C GLY A 539 20.08 15.90 3.72
N ARG A 540 20.34 15.42 4.95
CA ARG A 540 21.37 15.98 5.83
C ARG A 540 22.80 15.74 5.33
N ASP A 541 22.98 14.74 4.48
CA ASP A 541 24.26 14.38 3.89
C ASP A 541 24.31 14.88 2.44
N PRO A 542 24.95 16.02 2.12
CA PRO A 542 25.05 16.48 0.74
C PRO A 542 26.08 15.69 -0.09
N GLY A 543 26.85 14.79 0.55
CA GLY A 543 28.09 14.27 0.03
C GLY A 543 29.15 15.37 -0.11
N THR A 544 30.04 15.23 -1.09
CA THR A 544 31.01 16.28 -1.38
C THR A 544 30.31 17.55 -1.86
N THR A 545 30.65 18.68 -1.25
CA THR A 545 30.33 20.00 -1.80
C THR A 545 31.58 20.57 -2.46
N SER A 546 31.54 20.74 -3.78
CA SER A 546 32.69 21.26 -4.49
C SER A 546 33.07 22.67 -4.03
N SER A 547 34.37 22.93 -3.93
CA SER A 547 34.89 24.26 -3.65
C SER A 547 34.80 25.22 -4.85
N ILE A 548 34.64 24.70 -6.07
CA ILE A 548 34.74 25.42 -7.35
C ILE A 548 33.36 25.91 -7.81
N LEU A 549 32.44 25.03 -8.24
CA LEU A 549 31.10 25.41 -8.71
C LEU A 549 30.02 25.35 -7.62
N LYS A 550 30.39 24.99 -6.38
CA LYS A 550 29.47 24.83 -5.22
C LYS A 550 28.37 23.80 -5.44
N MET A 551 28.59 22.84 -6.33
CA MET A 551 27.66 21.74 -6.57
C MET A 551 27.73 20.70 -5.45
N HIS A 552 26.58 20.08 -5.16
CA HIS A 552 26.47 18.98 -4.20
C HIS A 552 26.45 17.63 -4.93
N GLU A 553 27.26 16.68 -4.45
CA GLU A 553 27.31 15.31 -4.96
C GLU A 553 25.93 14.66 -5.00
N SER A 554 25.17 14.78 -3.90
CA SER A 554 23.82 14.24 -3.76
C SER A 554 22.85 14.64 -4.88
N GLU A 555 22.96 15.86 -5.43
CA GLU A 555 22.11 16.35 -6.52
C GLU A 555 22.55 15.79 -7.88
N ILE A 556 23.86 15.73 -8.11
CA ILE A 556 24.45 15.22 -9.36
C ILE A 556 24.11 13.74 -9.53
N VAL A 557 24.35 12.94 -8.49
CA VAL A 557 24.15 11.49 -8.55
C VAL A 557 22.67 11.13 -8.62
N LEU A 558 21.78 11.96 -8.05
CA LEU A 558 20.34 11.81 -8.21
C LEU A 558 19.91 12.01 -9.67
N ASP A 559 20.37 13.06 -10.35
CA ASP A 559 20.04 13.31 -11.75
C ASP A 559 20.51 12.16 -12.67
N ILE A 560 21.75 11.68 -12.47
CA ILE A 560 22.28 10.52 -13.21
C ILE A 560 21.44 9.27 -12.94
N SER A 561 21.12 9.01 -11.67
CA SER A 561 20.33 7.83 -11.29
C SER A 561 18.92 7.86 -11.87
N THR A 562 18.26 9.02 -11.90
CA THR A 562 16.93 9.19 -12.49
C THR A 562 16.94 8.93 -14.00
N ARG A 563 17.99 9.39 -14.70
CA ARG A 563 18.17 9.10 -16.13
C ARG A 563 18.42 7.62 -16.39
N LEU A 564 19.27 6.98 -15.57
CA LEU A 564 19.52 5.55 -15.67
C LEU A 564 18.23 4.75 -15.42
N ASN A 565 17.47 5.13 -14.40
CA ASN A 565 16.17 4.54 -14.08
C ASN A 565 15.21 4.60 -15.28
N LYS A 566 15.11 5.76 -15.93
CA LYS A 566 14.30 5.93 -17.15
C LYS A 566 14.76 5.00 -18.27
N LEU A 567 16.05 4.96 -18.59
CA LEU A 567 16.57 4.11 -19.65
C LEU A 567 16.34 2.61 -19.38
N LEU A 568 16.54 2.17 -18.14
CA LEU A 568 16.33 0.78 -17.73
C LEU A 568 14.86 0.39 -17.79
N THR A 569 13.96 1.24 -17.28
CA THR A 569 12.51 0.99 -17.33
C THR A 569 11.97 0.98 -18.76
N GLU A 570 12.42 1.90 -19.63
CA GLU A 570 12.08 1.91 -21.06
C GLU A 570 12.57 0.66 -21.80
N ALA A 571 13.71 0.10 -21.41
CA ALA A 571 14.19 -1.18 -21.92
C ALA A 571 13.47 -2.40 -21.33
N GLY A 572 12.61 -2.20 -20.33
CA GLY A 572 11.80 -3.23 -19.70
C GLY A 572 12.40 -3.85 -18.44
N PHE A 573 13.47 -3.30 -17.85
CA PHE A 573 13.90 -3.71 -16.52
C PHE A 573 12.90 -3.28 -15.46
N ARG A 574 12.80 -4.05 -14.37
CA ARG A 574 12.26 -3.52 -13.12
C ARG A 574 13.36 -2.74 -12.43
N THR A 575 13.00 -1.61 -11.86
CA THR A 575 13.94 -0.78 -11.12
C THR A 575 13.35 -0.37 -9.78
N TYR A 576 14.24 -0.13 -8.82
CA TYR A 576 13.88 0.52 -7.57
C TYR A 576 14.99 1.49 -7.20
N MET A 577 14.64 2.75 -6.92
CA MET A 577 15.60 3.75 -6.48
C MET A 577 15.56 3.88 -4.95
N THR A 578 16.70 3.81 -4.26
CA THR A 578 16.75 3.95 -2.78
C THR A 578 16.29 5.33 -2.28
N ARG A 579 16.32 6.34 -3.16
CA ARG A 579 15.68 7.65 -3.01
C ARG A 579 15.35 8.24 -4.39
N VAL A 580 14.30 9.05 -4.48
CA VAL A 580 13.84 9.70 -5.74
C VAL A 580 13.92 11.23 -5.71
N ASP A 581 14.25 11.80 -4.56
CA ASP A 581 14.49 13.23 -4.38
C ASP A 581 15.76 13.46 -3.53
N ASN A 582 16.05 14.72 -3.21
CA ASN A 582 17.19 15.06 -2.36
C ASN A 582 16.89 14.93 -0.86
N LEU A 583 15.72 14.39 -0.47
CA LEU A 583 15.23 14.27 0.90
C LEU A 583 15.15 15.62 1.65
N THR A 584 14.47 15.65 2.79
CA THR A 584 14.50 16.85 3.64
C THR A 584 15.82 16.94 4.41
N PRO A 585 16.36 18.15 4.72
CA PRO A 585 17.68 18.31 5.35
C PRO A 585 17.85 17.70 6.75
N ASN A 586 16.77 17.23 7.38
CA ASN A 586 16.76 16.54 8.67
C ASN A 586 16.78 15.01 8.56
N ILE A 587 16.61 14.45 7.35
CA ILE A 587 16.65 13.01 7.10
C ILE A 587 18.04 12.63 6.59
N LYS A 588 18.57 11.51 7.08
CA LYS A 588 19.76 10.86 6.50
C LYS A 588 19.38 9.41 6.21
N LEU A 589 19.54 8.98 4.97
CA LEU A 589 19.31 7.60 4.58
C LEU A 589 20.55 6.76 4.93
N GLU A 590 20.40 5.84 5.88
CA GLU A 590 21.53 5.07 6.41
C GLU A 590 22.05 4.05 5.38
N LEU A 591 23.35 3.78 5.44
CA LEU A 591 24.01 2.86 4.48
C LEU A 591 23.43 1.44 4.56
N GLN A 592 23.01 1.02 5.75
CA GLN A 592 22.39 -0.28 5.94
C GLN A 592 21.02 -0.35 5.27
N ASP A 593 20.19 0.70 5.39
CA ASP A 593 18.83 0.73 4.81
C ASP A 593 18.86 0.58 3.28
N ARG A 594 19.86 1.17 2.61
CA ARG A 594 20.06 1.06 1.16
C ARG A 594 20.28 -0.39 0.73
N ALA A 595 21.17 -1.10 1.43
CA ALA A 595 21.44 -2.51 1.18
C ALA A 595 20.22 -3.38 1.56
N ASP A 596 19.53 -3.03 2.63
CA ASP A 596 18.38 -3.77 3.14
C ASP A 596 17.21 -3.78 2.17
N VAL A 597 16.92 -2.62 1.58
CA VAL A 597 15.90 -2.53 0.55
C VAL A 597 16.27 -3.43 -0.62
N ALA A 598 17.51 -3.37 -1.10
CA ALA A 598 17.95 -4.22 -2.21
C ALA A 598 17.82 -5.72 -1.91
N ASN A 599 18.22 -6.13 -0.72
CA ASN A 599 18.11 -7.51 -0.25
C ASN A 599 16.64 -7.94 -0.11
N SER A 600 15.79 -7.09 0.48
CA SER A 600 14.38 -7.40 0.70
C SER A 600 13.61 -7.60 -0.59
N LEU A 601 14.01 -6.90 -1.65
CA LEU A 601 13.41 -7.02 -2.97
C LEU A 601 14.01 -8.18 -3.79
N ASN A 602 15.02 -8.88 -3.26
CA ASN A 602 15.81 -9.87 -3.99
C ASN A 602 16.29 -9.32 -5.35
N ALA A 603 16.89 -8.12 -5.32
CA ALA A 603 17.38 -7.50 -6.54
C ALA A 603 18.38 -8.40 -7.26
N ASP A 604 18.35 -8.38 -8.59
CA ASP A 604 19.30 -9.13 -9.42
C ASP A 604 20.67 -8.46 -9.43
N ILE A 605 20.72 -7.12 -9.37
CA ILE A 605 21.94 -6.34 -9.17
C ILE A 605 21.66 -5.08 -8.33
N PHE A 606 22.71 -4.56 -7.71
CA PHE A 606 22.71 -3.28 -7.00
C PHE A 606 23.74 -2.32 -7.60
N ILE A 607 23.32 -1.10 -7.95
CA ILE A 607 24.15 -0.05 -8.55
C ILE A 607 24.13 1.18 -7.66
N SER A 608 25.22 1.44 -6.93
CA SER A 608 25.39 2.68 -6.17
C SER A 608 26.16 3.72 -6.99
N ILE A 609 25.66 4.95 -7.02
CA ILE A 609 26.16 6.02 -7.90
C ILE A 609 26.68 7.18 -7.04
N HIS A 610 27.96 7.52 -7.24
CA HIS A 610 28.72 8.52 -6.50
C HIS A 610 29.53 9.45 -7.42
N ALA A 611 30.00 10.56 -6.86
CA ALA A 611 30.95 11.47 -7.52
C ALA A 611 32.07 11.86 -6.54
N ASN A 612 33.20 11.18 -6.70
CA ASN A 612 34.38 11.18 -5.85
C ASN A 612 34.94 12.56 -5.50
N ALA A 613 35.81 12.57 -4.49
CA ALA A 613 36.54 13.74 -4.05
C ALA A 613 37.82 13.34 -3.33
N VAL A 614 38.91 14.09 -3.56
CA VAL A 614 40.14 13.94 -2.78
C VAL A 614 40.61 15.31 -2.32
N GLU A 615 40.65 15.50 -1.02
CA GLU A 615 41.12 16.74 -0.41
C GLU A 615 42.60 16.97 -0.77
N ASN A 616 42.94 18.21 -1.11
CA ASN A 616 44.30 18.64 -1.43
C ASN A 616 44.97 17.94 -2.65
N VAL A 617 44.21 17.21 -3.47
CA VAL A 617 44.72 16.58 -4.71
C VAL A 617 43.83 16.94 -5.91
N PRO A 618 43.85 18.22 -6.37
CA PRO A 618 42.97 18.69 -7.44
C PRO A 618 43.26 18.07 -8.80
N THR A 619 44.39 17.37 -8.95
CA THR A 619 44.77 16.67 -10.19
C THR A 619 44.13 15.29 -10.35
N ALA A 620 43.57 14.72 -9.28
CA ALA A 620 42.90 13.41 -9.33
C ALA A 620 41.62 13.52 -10.16
N ASN A 621 41.52 12.74 -11.25
CA ASN A 621 40.37 12.72 -12.15
C ASN A 621 40.13 11.33 -12.72
N GLY A 622 38.96 11.13 -13.32
CA GLY A 622 38.55 9.91 -14.01
C GLY A 622 37.53 9.07 -13.25
N LEU A 623 37.24 7.89 -13.79
CA LEU A 623 36.21 7.00 -13.29
C LEU A 623 36.79 5.72 -12.71
N GLU A 624 36.25 5.31 -11.55
CA GLU A 624 36.53 4.05 -10.87
C GLU A 624 35.25 3.34 -10.44
N ASN A 625 35.30 2.01 -10.46
CA ASN A 625 34.25 1.16 -9.95
C ASN A 625 34.77 0.30 -8.79
N PHE A 626 33.94 0.15 -7.77
CA PHE A 626 34.23 -0.65 -6.59
C PHE A 626 33.32 -1.88 -6.51
N TYR A 627 33.88 -2.95 -5.96
CA TYR A 627 33.18 -4.18 -5.60
C TYR A 627 33.64 -4.64 -4.21
N HIS A 628 32.83 -5.44 -3.52
CA HIS A 628 33.27 -6.04 -2.26
C HIS A 628 34.36 -7.10 -2.52
N PRO A 629 35.49 -7.13 -1.79
CA PRO A 629 36.61 -8.04 -2.06
C PRO A 629 36.23 -9.52 -2.20
N ASP A 630 35.23 -9.96 -1.42
CA ASP A 630 34.77 -11.35 -1.39
C ASP A 630 33.64 -11.65 -2.40
N ASP A 631 33.14 -10.66 -3.14
CA ASP A 631 32.07 -10.84 -4.13
C ASP A 631 32.62 -10.95 -5.56
N ILE A 632 32.81 -12.19 -6.02
CA ILE A 632 33.26 -12.49 -7.38
C ILE A 632 32.24 -12.02 -8.43
N ARG A 633 30.94 -12.07 -8.11
CA ARG A 633 29.89 -11.65 -9.06
C ARG A 633 29.85 -10.12 -9.16
N GLY A 634 29.97 -9.43 -8.03
CA GLY A 634 30.14 -7.97 -7.97
C GLY A 634 31.42 -7.50 -8.67
N LYS A 635 32.51 -8.26 -8.57
CA LYS A 635 33.73 -8.00 -9.35
C LYS A 635 33.45 -8.03 -10.86
N LYS A 636 32.78 -9.07 -11.35
CA LYS A 636 32.40 -9.19 -12.76
C LYS A 636 31.47 -8.05 -13.20
N LEU A 637 30.51 -7.66 -12.37
CA LEU A 637 29.64 -6.50 -12.62
C LEU A 637 30.47 -5.21 -12.74
N ALA A 638 31.36 -4.96 -11.80
CA ALA A 638 32.24 -3.79 -11.79
C ALA A 638 33.19 -3.75 -13.01
N GLU A 639 33.70 -4.90 -13.47
CA GLU A 639 34.50 -5.01 -14.69
C GLU A 639 33.71 -4.66 -15.96
N VAL A 640 32.46 -5.13 -16.07
CA VAL A 640 31.57 -4.77 -17.17
C VAL A 640 31.27 -3.26 -17.15
N PHE A 641 30.94 -2.72 -15.97
CA PHE A 641 30.73 -1.27 -15.78
C PHE A 641 31.96 -0.45 -16.17
N GLN A 642 33.15 -0.81 -15.68
CA GLN A 642 34.37 -0.09 -16.04
C GLN A 642 34.63 -0.12 -17.54
N SER A 643 34.52 -1.29 -18.18
CA SER A 643 34.77 -1.43 -19.61
C SER A 643 33.81 -0.61 -20.45
N GLU A 644 32.50 -0.74 -20.22
CA GLU A 644 31.50 -0.03 -21.00
C GLU A 644 31.52 1.48 -20.73
N MET A 645 31.72 1.90 -19.49
CA MET A 645 31.75 3.34 -19.18
C MET A 645 32.97 4.04 -19.79
N ILE A 646 34.17 3.45 -19.70
CA ILE A 646 35.37 4.03 -20.33
C ILE A 646 35.22 4.11 -21.85
N LYS A 647 34.67 3.07 -22.48
CA LYS A 647 34.42 3.04 -23.92
C LYS A 647 33.47 4.15 -24.38
N ASN A 648 32.42 4.45 -23.61
CA ASN A 648 31.40 5.42 -24.00
C ASN A 648 31.74 6.86 -23.58
N LEU A 649 32.49 7.07 -22.50
CA LEU A 649 32.76 8.40 -21.94
C LEU A 649 34.12 8.99 -22.34
N GLY A 650 35.10 8.16 -22.70
CA GLY A 650 36.43 8.63 -23.09
C GLY A 650 37.18 9.38 -21.97
N ILE A 651 36.86 9.08 -20.71
CA ILE A 651 37.50 9.68 -19.52
C ILE A 651 38.65 8.84 -19.00
N ASN A 652 39.46 9.41 -18.11
CA ASN A 652 40.59 8.73 -17.51
C ASN A 652 40.14 7.46 -16.77
N ASN A 653 40.79 6.33 -17.07
CA ASN A 653 40.45 5.02 -16.53
C ASN A 653 41.23 4.74 -15.25
N ARG A 654 40.55 4.73 -14.11
CA ARG A 654 41.17 4.44 -12.79
C ARG A 654 41.01 2.99 -12.35
N GLY A 655 40.31 2.18 -13.15
CA GLY A 655 40.16 0.74 -12.99
C GLY A 655 39.11 0.33 -11.96
N VAL A 656 39.01 -1.00 -11.80
CA VAL A 656 38.13 -1.67 -10.84
C VAL A 656 38.91 -1.99 -9.57
N LYS A 657 38.35 -1.68 -8.40
CA LYS A 657 39.05 -1.82 -7.11
C LYS A 657 38.21 -2.56 -6.08
N PRO A 658 38.79 -3.50 -5.32
CA PRO A 658 38.10 -4.08 -4.16
C PRO A 658 37.99 -3.03 -3.05
N ASN A 659 36.82 -2.91 -2.41
CA ASN A 659 36.62 -2.01 -1.28
C ASN A 659 35.51 -2.53 -0.34
N ASN A 660 35.74 -2.44 0.97
CA ASN A 660 34.83 -2.94 1.99
C ASN A 660 33.75 -1.90 2.38
N LEU A 661 33.12 -1.31 1.36
CA LEU A 661 32.07 -0.29 1.55
C LEU A 661 30.79 -0.94 2.08
N SER A 662 30.07 -0.26 2.97
CA SER A 662 28.92 -0.85 3.66
C SER A 662 27.82 -1.31 2.71
N VAL A 663 27.50 -0.51 1.69
CA VAL A 663 26.47 -0.85 0.70
C VAL A 663 26.86 -2.03 -0.19
N LEU A 664 28.16 -2.27 -0.40
CA LEU A 664 28.67 -3.41 -1.17
C LEU A 664 28.81 -4.68 -0.31
N ARG A 665 29.25 -4.52 0.94
CA ARG A 665 29.40 -5.63 1.89
C ARG A 665 28.05 -6.21 2.31
N ASN A 666 27.05 -5.34 2.51
CA ASN A 666 25.80 -5.72 3.13
C ASN A 666 24.71 -6.09 2.12
N THR A 667 24.98 -5.99 0.82
CA THR A 667 24.11 -6.50 -0.26
C THR A 667 24.42 -7.97 -0.55
N THR A 668 23.41 -8.72 -0.98
CA THR A 668 23.49 -10.18 -1.19
C THR A 668 23.52 -10.57 -2.68
N MET A 669 23.15 -9.64 -3.55
CA MET A 669 23.27 -9.72 -4.99
C MET A 669 24.57 -9.07 -5.47
N PRO A 670 24.99 -9.30 -6.72
CA PRO A 670 26.13 -8.60 -7.32
C PRO A 670 25.97 -7.08 -7.20
N ALA A 671 26.95 -6.43 -6.59
CA ALA A 671 26.89 -4.99 -6.30
C ALA A 671 28.10 -4.24 -6.87
N VAL A 672 27.84 -3.05 -7.43
CA VAL A 672 28.85 -2.11 -7.90
C VAL A 672 28.61 -0.73 -7.31
N LEU A 673 29.68 -0.05 -6.90
CA LEU A 673 29.65 1.38 -6.61
C LEU A 673 30.49 2.11 -7.64
N THR A 674 29.87 3.02 -8.37
CA THR A 674 30.50 3.78 -9.45
C THR A 674 30.81 5.20 -9.01
N GLU A 675 32.08 5.56 -9.07
CA GLU A 675 32.54 6.93 -8.97
C GLU A 675 32.64 7.56 -10.36
N THR A 676 31.69 8.44 -10.67
CA THR A 676 31.49 8.96 -12.04
C THR A 676 32.51 10.01 -12.49
N GLY A 677 33.27 10.58 -11.54
CA GLY A 677 34.28 11.62 -11.73
C GLY A 677 34.63 12.28 -10.39
N PHE A 678 35.61 13.20 -10.37
CA PHE A 678 36.04 13.87 -9.14
C PHE A 678 35.51 15.31 -9.05
N LEU A 679 34.67 15.61 -8.05
CA LEU A 679 34.16 16.96 -7.80
C LEU A 679 35.24 17.94 -7.32
N THR A 680 36.37 17.44 -6.85
CA THR A 680 37.56 18.25 -6.52
C THR A 680 38.43 18.59 -7.73
N ASN A 681 38.14 18.03 -8.90
CA ASN A 681 38.86 18.29 -10.14
C ASN A 681 38.04 19.17 -11.08
N ALA A 682 38.59 20.32 -11.47
CA ALA A 682 37.90 21.30 -12.30
C ALA A 682 37.44 20.73 -13.67
N GLY A 683 38.17 19.75 -14.24
CA GLY A 683 37.82 19.16 -15.53
C GLY A 683 36.64 18.17 -15.43
N ASP A 684 36.66 17.30 -14.43
CA ASP A 684 35.55 16.36 -14.17
C ASP A 684 34.30 17.09 -13.69
N GLU A 685 34.45 18.06 -12.78
CA GLU A 685 33.34 18.85 -12.28
C GLU A 685 32.67 19.68 -13.39
N ALA A 686 33.46 20.33 -14.27
CA ALA A 686 32.90 21.07 -15.41
C ALA A 686 32.09 20.16 -16.35
N LYS A 687 32.47 18.89 -16.49
CA LYS A 687 31.66 17.91 -17.23
C LYS A 687 30.39 17.54 -16.47
N LEU A 688 30.52 17.15 -15.19
CA LEU A 688 29.41 16.77 -14.30
C LEU A 688 28.39 17.90 -14.13
N ALA A 689 28.78 19.16 -14.32
CA ALA A 689 27.89 20.31 -14.36
C ALA A 689 26.90 20.31 -15.54
N THR A 690 27.25 19.65 -16.66
CA THR A 690 26.42 19.65 -17.88
C THR A 690 25.39 18.52 -17.88
N SER A 691 24.18 18.81 -18.36
CA SER A 691 23.10 17.84 -18.51
C SER A 691 23.47 16.74 -19.52
N GLU A 692 24.17 17.13 -20.58
CA GLU A 692 24.63 16.28 -21.66
C GLU A 692 25.58 15.19 -21.15
N TYR A 693 26.56 15.55 -20.32
CA TYR A 693 27.49 14.57 -19.77
C TYR A 693 26.81 13.63 -18.76
N ARG A 694 25.91 14.14 -17.89
CA ARG A 694 25.14 13.28 -16.97
C ARG A 694 24.25 12.29 -17.73
N GLN A 695 23.69 12.70 -18.87
CA GLN A 695 22.99 11.80 -19.79
C GLN A 695 23.91 10.72 -20.37
N GLN A 696 25.10 11.09 -20.85
CA GLN A 696 26.09 10.13 -21.36
C GLN A 696 26.52 9.11 -20.29
N VAL A 697 26.68 9.53 -19.04
CA VAL A 697 27.00 8.63 -17.91
C VAL A 697 25.89 7.61 -17.70
N ALA A 698 24.62 8.06 -17.67
CA ALA A 698 23.47 7.17 -17.54
C ALA A 698 23.35 6.18 -18.70
N GLU A 699 23.56 6.62 -19.95
CA GLU A 699 23.57 5.76 -21.14
C GLU A 699 24.69 4.71 -21.09
N ALA A 700 25.85 5.08 -20.56
CA ALA A 700 26.97 4.16 -20.40
C ALA A 700 26.69 3.10 -19.32
N MET A 701 26.09 3.49 -18.19
CA MET A 701 25.63 2.55 -17.15
C MET A 701 24.50 1.64 -17.65
N PHE A 702 23.58 2.16 -18.46
CA PHE A 702 22.53 1.39 -19.10
C PHE A 702 23.12 0.28 -20.00
N LYS A 703 24.06 0.64 -20.89
CA LYS A 703 24.77 -0.32 -21.74
C LYS A 703 25.52 -1.37 -20.93
N ALA A 704 26.16 -0.96 -19.82
CA ALA A 704 26.84 -1.88 -18.91
C ALA A 704 25.87 -2.87 -18.26
N THR A 705 24.71 -2.39 -17.81
CA THR A 705 23.66 -3.21 -17.18
C THR A 705 23.11 -4.25 -18.16
N VAL A 706 22.74 -3.81 -19.37
CA VAL A 706 22.28 -4.71 -20.45
C VAL A 706 23.33 -5.78 -20.75
N LYS A 707 24.58 -5.37 -20.98
CA LYS A 707 25.67 -6.29 -21.29
C LYS A 707 25.92 -7.30 -20.17
N TYR A 708 25.86 -6.87 -18.90
CA TYR A 708 26.03 -7.77 -17.77
C TYR A 708 24.98 -8.88 -17.78
N PHE A 709 23.71 -8.53 -17.98
CA PHE A 709 22.64 -9.52 -18.04
C PHE A 709 22.69 -10.42 -19.29
N GLU A 710 23.18 -9.90 -20.43
CA GLU A 710 23.40 -10.71 -21.63
C GLU A 710 24.60 -11.68 -21.51
N GLU A 711 25.57 -11.39 -20.65
CA GLU A 711 26.73 -12.27 -20.41
C GLU A 711 26.48 -13.33 -19.31
N THR A 712 25.47 -13.14 -18.45
CA THR A 712 25.31 -13.93 -17.21
C THR A 712 24.01 -14.73 -17.13
N ARG A 713 23.08 -14.54 -18.07
CA ARG A 713 21.87 -15.35 -18.25
C ARG A 713 21.79 -15.86 -19.67
#